data_AF-A0A7C5ZLU9-F1
#
_entry.id   AF-A0A7C5ZLU9-F1
#
_cell.length_a   1.000
_cell.length_b   1.000
_cell.length_c   1.000
_cell.angle_alpha   90.00
_cell.angle_beta   90.00
_cell.angle_gamma   90.00
#
_symmetry.space_group_name_H-M   'P 1'
#
loop_
_entity.id
_entity.type
_entity.pdbx_description
1 polymer ?
#
loop_
_entity_poly.entity_id
_entity_poly.type
_entity_poly.pdbx_seq_one_letter_code
_entity_poly.pdbx_strand_id
1 'polypeptide(L)'
;LVVAAVVTEGIVLVGLMREVGTLLLRDRPASPGRMDGGPELGTPVSLPNLAPGEPAILLFLSPGCGHCEELLANLPALERDYPAIRLIGVPVSADDEERKEKREEDDKKTALPYELAEINAASEAVALLSAEAGPAALEKFEQDQAALLDRGLLPRLYPYAPLHVLTRRELDDLFDTTPDLTGADIDVSRFVREGEERDVTVWWWPIPADGAPHPRLRPSHEALCRVPVGEAGNWLLGRGGGEQADSSTVESGAPSKKAAPRAWVWSYLDGAWERLEERHLYPGQTILVDARAGGYDVKIGFTGKAGHVPPVVAEHAHVLGAVDAADAADEQDELSEGIGDASRQYKTIATHCAETAQKAQAVALAVGLSRSHAHALELAALAHDIGKGHDAFAGAIKDRNGIAPEVFLAKAPKGRWHALDQLYNHSPAGKRPGFRHELASALALLELAWRARPDHPALQGGREELLEKTVCRDLPQQDENLAEPCGLVASLLALDEPAFNLVLYLIMSHHGKVRASLAMVPRDQENPGPDGSLPIRGVRDGDVLPALEFADQDGSSFVLPAARLCLEPANLGLSRRYGPSWIERVVSLREQYGSFQLAWLEALLRVADVRASWIADPLDPHLPREFAEVSAVPESNDRDAELRNWMEQTLRAAADGEVSRSSARGRGRSPRSGRSERVSTRRAP
;
A
#
# COMPACT_ATOMS: atom_id res chain seq x y z
N LEU A 1 -36.49 -51.62 27.86
CA LEU A 1 -36.17 -52.84 27.09
C LEU A 1 -37.21 -53.13 26.01
N VAL A 2 -38.51 -53.22 26.33
CA VAL A 2 -39.57 -53.49 25.33
C VAL A 2 -39.71 -52.40 24.25
N VAL A 3 -39.60 -51.12 24.61
CA VAL A 3 -39.70 -49.99 23.65
C VAL A 3 -38.50 -49.95 22.68
N ALA A 4 -37.30 -50.29 23.15
CA ALA A 4 -36.11 -50.34 22.30
C ALA A 4 -36.22 -51.48 21.27
N ALA A 5 -36.72 -52.65 21.69
CA ALA A 5 -36.91 -53.79 20.79
C ALA A 5 -37.92 -53.49 19.67
N VAL A 6 -39.03 -52.80 19.97
CA VAL A 6 -40.05 -52.42 18.97
C VAL A 6 -39.52 -51.39 17.97
N VAL A 7 -38.69 -50.44 18.41
CA VAL A 7 -38.06 -49.44 17.51
C VAL A 7 -37.00 -50.10 16.62
N THR A 8 -36.19 -51.02 17.17
CA THR A 8 -35.21 -51.76 16.39
C THR A 8 -35.87 -52.71 15.37
N GLU A 9 -36.94 -53.43 15.76
CA GLU A 9 -37.73 -54.23 14.82
C GLU A 9 -38.39 -53.35 13.74
N GLY A 10 -38.90 -52.17 14.09
CA GLY A 10 -39.47 -51.22 13.11
C GLY A 10 -38.44 -50.73 12.09
N ILE A 11 -37.22 -50.40 12.53
CA ILE A 11 -36.14 -49.96 11.64
C ILE A 11 -35.65 -51.10 10.75
N VAL A 12 -35.53 -52.32 11.29
CA VAL A 12 -35.16 -53.51 10.51
C VAL A 12 -36.24 -53.87 9.49
N LEU A 13 -37.52 -53.78 9.86
CA LEU A 13 -38.65 -54.05 8.95
C LEU A 13 -38.74 -53.01 7.83
N VAL A 14 -38.49 -51.73 8.14
CA VAL A 14 -38.43 -50.66 7.13
C VAL A 14 -37.22 -50.85 6.22
N GLY A 15 -36.06 -51.24 6.75
CA GLY A 15 -34.87 -51.60 5.97
C GLY A 15 -35.13 -52.77 5.02
N LEU A 16 -35.73 -53.84 5.52
CA LEU A 16 -36.11 -55.03 4.74
C LEU A 16 -37.19 -54.73 3.70
N MET A 17 -38.20 -53.91 4.02
CA MET A 17 -39.20 -53.49 3.02
C MET A 17 -38.60 -52.56 1.97
N ARG A 18 -37.58 -51.75 2.32
CA ARG A 18 -36.84 -50.95 1.35
C ARG A 18 -36.01 -51.84 0.43
N GLU A 19 -35.29 -52.82 0.96
CA GLU A 19 -34.51 -53.81 0.20
C GLU A 19 -35.36 -54.73 -0.67
N VAL A 20 -36.49 -55.20 -0.14
CA VAL A 20 -37.47 -56.01 -0.88
C VAL A 20 -38.18 -55.14 -1.92
N GLY A 21 -38.42 -53.85 -1.64
CA GLY A 21 -38.90 -52.88 -2.62
C GLY A 21 -37.92 -52.65 -3.78
N THR A 22 -36.62 -52.52 -3.50
CA THR A 22 -35.57 -52.44 -4.54
C THR A 22 -35.34 -53.76 -5.27
N LEU A 23 -35.54 -54.90 -4.61
CA LEU A 23 -35.46 -56.24 -5.23
C LEU A 23 -36.68 -56.56 -6.09
N LEU A 24 -37.90 -56.15 -5.68
CA LEU A 24 -39.13 -56.32 -6.47
C LEU A 24 -39.21 -55.34 -7.65
N LEU A 25 -38.57 -54.18 -7.55
CA LEU A 25 -38.31 -53.30 -8.71
C LEU A 25 -37.26 -53.87 -9.68
N ARG A 26 -36.57 -54.96 -9.30
CA ARG A 26 -35.51 -55.59 -10.09
C ARG A 26 -35.97 -56.79 -10.93
N ASP A 27 -37.25 -57.15 -10.87
CA ASP A 27 -37.78 -58.32 -11.57
C ASP A 27 -38.91 -57.95 -12.54
N ARG A 28 -38.57 -57.18 -13.58
CA ARG A 28 -38.99 -57.34 -14.99
C ARG A 28 -38.01 -56.61 -15.92
N PRO A 29 -37.76 -57.13 -17.14
CA PRO A 29 -36.41 -57.17 -17.69
C PRO A 29 -36.14 -56.08 -18.75
N ALA A 30 -35.04 -55.36 -18.54
CA ALA A 30 -34.03 -55.03 -19.55
C ALA A 30 -32.90 -54.27 -18.84
N SER A 31 -31.99 -54.99 -18.19
CA SER A 31 -30.72 -54.38 -17.80
C SER A 31 -30.00 -53.98 -19.09
N PRO A 32 -29.67 -52.69 -19.33
CA PRO A 32 -28.74 -52.34 -20.38
C PRO A 32 -27.41 -53.05 -20.07
N GLY A 33 -26.80 -53.67 -21.08
CA GLY A 33 -25.48 -54.29 -20.92
C GLY A 33 -24.53 -53.28 -20.29
N ARG A 34 -24.08 -53.55 -19.07
CA ARG A 34 -23.02 -52.78 -18.42
C ARG A 34 -21.75 -53.12 -19.18
N MET A 35 -21.23 -52.17 -19.97
CA MET A 35 -19.89 -52.28 -20.56
C MET A 35 -18.93 -51.54 -19.64
N ASP A 36 -17.86 -52.21 -19.23
CA ASP A 36 -16.73 -51.55 -18.56
C ASP A 36 -15.91 -50.87 -19.66
N GLY A 37 -15.84 -49.53 -19.63
CA GLY A 37 -15.24 -48.72 -20.69
C GLY A 37 -16.22 -48.37 -21.83
N GLY A 38 -16.16 -47.12 -22.29
CA GLY A 38 -16.88 -46.70 -23.49
C GLY A 38 -16.39 -47.45 -24.74
N PRO A 39 -17.22 -47.58 -25.79
CA PRO A 39 -16.80 -48.29 -27.00
C PRO A 39 -15.67 -47.54 -27.73
N GLU A 40 -14.58 -48.24 -28.03
CA GLU A 40 -13.53 -47.72 -28.90
C GLU A 40 -14.07 -47.42 -30.30
N LEU A 41 -13.56 -46.35 -30.91
CA LEU A 41 -14.02 -45.85 -32.21
C LEU A 41 -13.75 -46.91 -33.29
N GLY A 42 -14.81 -47.49 -33.86
CA GLY A 42 -14.72 -48.55 -34.87
C GLY A 42 -15.00 -49.97 -34.33
N THR A 43 -15.21 -50.14 -33.02
CA THR A 43 -15.52 -51.44 -32.42
C THR A 43 -17.03 -51.71 -32.46
N PRO A 44 -17.50 -52.80 -33.10
CA PRO A 44 -18.92 -53.15 -33.12
C PRO A 44 -19.42 -53.53 -31.73
N VAL A 45 -20.47 -52.86 -31.24
CA VAL A 45 -21.13 -53.17 -29.97
C VAL A 45 -22.47 -53.84 -30.24
N SER A 46 -22.75 -54.96 -29.57
CA SER A 46 -24.06 -55.60 -29.62
C SER A 46 -24.98 -54.99 -28.56
N LEU A 47 -26.10 -54.41 -28.99
CA LEU A 47 -27.15 -53.91 -28.10
C LEU A 47 -28.19 -55.03 -27.90
N PRO A 48 -28.24 -55.69 -26.72
CA PRO A 48 -29.22 -56.72 -26.47
C PRO A 48 -30.65 -56.13 -26.52
N ASN A 49 -31.58 -56.87 -27.12
CA ASN A 49 -33.02 -56.55 -27.17
C ASN A 49 -33.46 -55.37 -28.06
N LEU A 50 -32.66 -54.98 -29.07
CA LEU A 50 -33.10 -54.05 -30.12
C LEU A 50 -33.23 -54.80 -31.45
N ALA A 51 -34.46 -54.93 -31.98
CA ALA A 51 -34.67 -55.60 -33.25
C ALA A 51 -34.31 -54.69 -34.45
N PRO A 52 -33.87 -55.24 -35.60
CA PRO A 52 -33.59 -54.44 -36.79
C PRO A 52 -34.83 -53.64 -37.23
N GLY A 53 -34.70 -52.32 -37.31
CA GLY A 53 -35.78 -51.41 -37.72
C GLY A 53 -36.59 -50.79 -36.57
N GLU A 54 -36.28 -51.11 -35.31
CA GLU A 54 -36.90 -50.45 -34.16
C GLU A 54 -36.24 -49.08 -33.87
N PRO A 55 -37.03 -48.00 -33.68
CA PRO A 55 -36.50 -46.70 -33.28
C PRO A 55 -36.05 -46.72 -31.81
N ALA A 56 -34.79 -46.34 -31.57
CA ALA A 56 -34.22 -46.21 -30.24
C ALA A 56 -33.42 -44.92 -30.07
N ILE A 57 -33.38 -44.43 -28.84
CA ILE A 57 -32.52 -43.32 -28.41
C ILE A 57 -31.46 -43.88 -27.47
N LEU A 58 -30.20 -43.66 -27.84
CA LEU A 58 -29.02 -43.99 -27.04
C LEU A 58 -28.62 -42.77 -26.21
N LEU A 59 -28.52 -42.95 -24.91
CA LEU A 59 -28.12 -41.91 -23.96
C LEU A 59 -26.77 -42.27 -23.35
N PHE A 60 -25.75 -41.46 -23.65
CA PHE A 60 -24.42 -41.61 -23.05
C PHE A 60 -24.36 -40.86 -21.72
N LEU A 61 -24.14 -41.59 -20.64
CA LEU A 61 -24.29 -41.09 -19.27
C LEU A 61 -22.99 -41.26 -18.50
N SER A 62 -22.52 -40.20 -17.85
CA SER A 62 -21.33 -40.24 -17.00
C SER A 62 -21.73 -40.68 -15.59
N PRO A 63 -21.12 -41.74 -15.03
CA PRO A 63 -21.16 -41.99 -13.59
C PRO A 63 -20.68 -40.74 -12.82
N GLY A 64 -21.26 -40.45 -11.64
CA GLY A 64 -20.86 -39.33 -10.77
C GLY A 64 -21.34 -37.93 -11.21
N CYS A 65 -22.03 -37.79 -12.34
CA CYS A 65 -22.65 -36.53 -12.74
C CYS A 65 -24.06 -36.40 -12.11
N GLY A 66 -24.26 -35.42 -11.24
CA GLY A 66 -25.56 -35.21 -10.55
C GLY A 66 -26.75 -35.01 -11.50
N HIS A 67 -26.55 -34.40 -12.67
CA HIS A 67 -27.59 -34.28 -13.70
C HIS A 67 -27.86 -35.61 -14.42
N CYS A 68 -26.85 -36.46 -14.61
CA CYS A 68 -27.03 -37.77 -15.22
C CYS A 68 -27.77 -38.73 -14.28
N GLU A 69 -27.55 -38.62 -12.97
CA GLU A 69 -28.28 -39.40 -11.96
C GLU A 69 -29.77 -39.04 -11.91
N GLU A 70 -30.09 -37.74 -11.98
CA GLU A 70 -31.47 -37.26 -12.06
C GLU A 70 -32.14 -37.73 -13.36
N LEU A 71 -31.42 -37.70 -14.48
CA LEU A 71 -31.93 -38.21 -15.76
C LEU A 71 -32.22 -39.71 -15.69
N LEU A 72 -31.28 -40.51 -15.15
CA LEU A 72 -31.41 -41.96 -14.95
C LEU A 72 -32.64 -42.31 -14.11
N ALA A 73 -32.86 -41.57 -13.01
CA ALA A 73 -34.00 -41.79 -12.12
C ALA A 73 -35.36 -41.56 -12.82
N ASN A 74 -35.39 -40.70 -13.85
CA ASN A 74 -36.60 -40.34 -14.60
C ASN A 74 -36.80 -41.13 -15.90
N LEU A 75 -35.82 -41.93 -16.35
CA LEU A 75 -35.95 -42.75 -17.57
C LEU A 75 -37.16 -43.69 -17.57
N PRO A 76 -37.51 -44.40 -16.48
CA PRO A 76 -38.68 -45.28 -16.47
C PRO A 76 -40.00 -44.54 -16.69
N ALA A 77 -40.09 -43.29 -16.23
CA ALA A 77 -41.26 -42.45 -16.48
C ALA A 77 -41.34 -42.04 -17.96
N LEU A 78 -40.21 -41.69 -18.56
CA LEU A 78 -40.12 -41.35 -19.98
C LEU A 78 -40.48 -42.55 -20.89
N GLU A 79 -40.02 -43.76 -20.56
CA GLU A 79 -40.38 -44.98 -21.31
C GLU A 79 -41.88 -45.30 -21.22
N ARG A 80 -42.51 -45.02 -20.08
CA ARG A 80 -43.95 -45.21 -19.90
C ARG A 80 -44.76 -44.22 -20.73
N ASP A 81 -44.31 -42.98 -20.83
CA ASP A 81 -45.03 -41.91 -21.53
C ASP A 81 -44.79 -41.96 -23.05
N TYR A 82 -43.68 -42.57 -23.49
CA TYR A 82 -43.31 -42.73 -24.91
C TYR A 82 -43.00 -44.21 -25.28
N PRO A 83 -43.99 -45.11 -25.24
CA PRO A 83 -43.78 -46.55 -25.42
C PRO A 83 -43.32 -46.96 -26.84
N ALA A 84 -43.40 -46.04 -27.81
CA ALA A 84 -42.95 -46.24 -29.18
C ALA A 84 -41.43 -46.04 -29.37
N ILE A 85 -40.71 -45.56 -28.35
CA ILE A 85 -39.27 -45.27 -28.41
C ILE A 85 -38.56 -46.05 -27.30
N ARG A 86 -37.56 -46.84 -27.66
CA ARG A 86 -36.68 -47.50 -26.69
C ARG A 86 -35.60 -46.54 -26.20
N LEU A 87 -35.41 -46.43 -24.90
CA LEU A 87 -34.33 -45.63 -24.30
C LEU A 87 -33.24 -46.57 -23.78
N ILE A 88 -32.01 -46.41 -24.27
CA ILE A 88 -30.87 -47.25 -23.86
C ILE A 88 -29.81 -46.34 -23.22
N GLY A 89 -29.61 -46.48 -21.91
CA GLY A 89 -28.52 -45.82 -21.19
C GLY A 89 -27.19 -46.55 -21.37
N VAL A 90 -26.16 -45.84 -21.84
CA VAL A 90 -24.79 -46.31 -21.99
C VAL A 90 -23.92 -45.57 -20.96
N PRO A 91 -23.51 -46.23 -19.86
CA PRO A 91 -22.58 -45.63 -18.91
C PRO A 91 -21.21 -45.50 -19.58
N VAL A 92 -20.66 -44.29 -19.63
CA VAL A 92 -19.31 -44.02 -20.15
C VAL A 92 -18.41 -43.82 -18.94
N SER A 93 -17.68 -44.86 -18.54
CA SER A 93 -16.59 -44.72 -17.57
C SER A 93 -15.36 -44.16 -18.29
N ALA A 94 -15.08 -42.88 -18.12
CA ALA A 94 -13.69 -42.47 -17.96
C ALA A 94 -13.33 -42.78 -16.50
N ASP A 95 -12.12 -43.25 -16.21
CA ASP A 95 -11.71 -43.58 -14.83
C ASP A 95 -11.96 -42.35 -13.94
N ASP A 96 -12.88 -42.49 -12.98
CA ASP A 96 -13.33 -41.38 -12.14
C ASP A 96 -12.16 -40.73 -11.37
N GLU A 97 -11.12 -41.50 -11.08
CA GLU A 97 -9.86 -41.03 -10.48
C GLU A 97 -9.05 -40.15 -11.45
N GLU A 98 -8.91 -40.53 -12.73
CA GLU A 98 -8.17 -39.74 -13.72
C GLU A 98 -8.85 -38.39 -13.97
N ARG A 99 -10.19 -38.35 -13.97
CA ARG A 99 -10.96 -37.11 -14.11
C ARG A 99 -10.85 -36.22 -12.88
N LYS A 100 -10.82 -36.82 -11.68
CA LYS A 100 -10.65 -36.11 -10.41
C LYS A 100 -9.24 -35.53 -10.31
N GLU A 101 -8.21 -36.30 -10.64
CA GLU A 101 -6.82 -35.84 -10.69
C GLU A 101 -6.65 -34.69 -11.68
N LYS A 102 -7.20 -34.82 -12.88
CA LYS A 102 -7.15 -33.76 -13.89
C LYS A 102 -7.87 -32.49 -13.44
N ARG A 103 -9.02 -32.63 -12.77
CA ARG A 103 -9.75 -31.48 -12.22
C ARG A 103 -8.99 -30.83 -11.07
N GLU A 104 -8.40 -31.60 -10.16
CA GLU A 104 -7.54 -31.06 -9.10
C GLU A 104 -6.30 -30.37 -9.68
N GLU A 105 -5.75 -30.88 -10.78
CA GLU A 105 -4.63 -30.23 -11.49
C GLU A 105 -5.05 -28.91 -12.14
N ASP A 106 -6.21 -28.87 -12.78
CA ASP A 106 -6.78 -27.65 -13.37
C ASP A 106 -7.18 -26.62 -12.29
N ASP A 107 -7.75 -27.09 -11.17
CA ASP A 107 -8.09 -26.26 -10.01
C ASP A 107 -6.83 -25.69 -9.35
N LYS A 108 -5.75 -26.48 -9.22
CA LYS A 108 -4.43 -25.98 -8.74
C LYS A 108 -3.86 -24.90 -9.64
N LYS A 109 -3.95 -25.05 -10.97
CA LYS A 109 -3.51 -24.03 -11.93
C LYS A 109 -4.32 -22.74 -11.83
N THR A 110 -5.57 -22.83 -11.40
CA THR A 110 -6.49 -21.70 -11.25
C THR A 110 -6.43 -21.07 -9.85
N ALA A 111 -6.02 -21.83 -8.84
CA ALA A 111 -5.89 -21.38 -7.45
C ALA A 111 -4.70 -20.43 -7.24
N LEU A 112 -3.72 -20.43 -8.14
CA LEU A 112 -2.57 -19.54 -8.08
C LEU A 112 -3.00 -18.07 -7.93
N PRO A 113 -2.38 -17.31 -7.01
CA PRO A 113 -1.16 -17.63 -6.26
C PRO A 113 -1.35 -18.45 -4.98
N TYR A 114 -2.58 -18.80 -4.60
CA TYR A 114 -2.90 -19.48 -3.34
C TYR A 114 -2.84 -21.01 -3.46
N GLU A 115 -2.63 -21.69 -2.34
CA GLU A 115 -2.75 -23.14 -2.31
C GLU A 115 -4.23 -23.56 -2.38
N LEU A 116 -4.53 -24.62 -3.12
CA LEU A 116 -5.91 -25.12 -3.26
C LEU A 116 -6.56 -25.44 -1.90
N ALA A 117 -5.76 -25.88 -0.92
CA ALA A 117 -6.23 -26.14 0.44
C ALA A 117 -6.72 -24.88 1.16
N GLU A 118 -6.03 -23.74 0.97
CA GLU A 118 -6.38 -22.44 1.55
C GLU A 118 -7.67 -21.89 0.93
N ILE A 119 -7.78 -21.96 -0.41
CA ILE A 119 -9.00 -21.56 -1.13
C ILE A 119 -10.21 -22.37 -0.66
N ASN A 120 -10.04 -23.68 -0.46
CA ASN A 120 -11.10 -24.54 0.06
C ASN A 120 -11.49 -24.19 1.50
N ALA A 121 -10.51 -23.91 2.37
CA ALA A 121 -10.76 -23.49 3.74
C ALA A 121 -11.48 -22.12 3.80
N ALA A 122 -11.04 -21.15 3.00
CA ALA A 122 -11.68 -19.84 2.89
C ALA A 122 -13.12 -19.95 2.36
N SER A 123 -13.35 -20.78 1.34
CA SER A 123 -14.69 -21.06 0.81
C SER A 123 -15.63 -21.65 1.88
N GLU A 124 -15.12 -22.60 2.68
CA GLU A 124 -15.86 -23.19 3.81
C GLU A 124 -16.20 -22.14 4.88
N ALA A 125 -15.24 -21.27 5.23
CA ALA A 125 -15.46 -20.19 6.19
C ALA A 125 -16.47 -19.15 5.71
N VAL A 126 -16.39 -18.73 4.44
CA VAL A 126 -17.36 -17.80 3.83
C VAL A 126 -18.77 -18.39 3.83
N ALA A 127 -18.91 -19.69 3.55
CA ALA A 127 -20.19 -20.37 3.61
C ALA A 127 -20.77 -20.37 5.03
N LEU A 128 -19.94 -20.57 6.06
CA LEU A 128 -20.36 -20.53 7.46
C LEU A 128 -20.73 -19.12 7.94
N LEU A 129 -20.00 -18.10 7.47
CA LEU A 129 -20.28 -16.70 7.77
C LEU A 129 -21.62 -16.21 7.20
N SER A 130 -22.25 -16.97 6.29
CA SER A 130 -23.60 -16.67 5.77
C SER A 130 -23.74 -15.23 5.24
N ALA A 131 -22.70 -14.70 4.59
CA ALA A 131 -22.58 -13.34 4.07
C ALA A 131 -22.43 -12.21 5.12
N GLU A 132 -22.15 -12.52 6.39
CA GLU A 132 -21.72 -11.54 7.39
C GLU A 132 -20.19 -11.37 7.36
N ALA A 133 -19.71 -10.18 6.96
CA ALA A 133 -18.27 -9.87 6.87
C ALA A 133 -17.86 -8.64 7.71
N GLY A 134 -18.69 -8.24 8.67
CA GLY A 134 -18.36 -7.13 9.57
C GLY A 134 -17.29 -7.53 10.61
N PRO A 135 -16.46 -6.60 11.11
CA PRO A 135 -15.39 -6.90 12.06
C PRO A 135 -15.84 -7.70 13.30
N ALA A 136 -16.99 -7.36 13.87
CA ALA A 136 -17.55 -8.08 15.02
C ALA A 136 -18.02 -9.51 14.68
N ALA A 137 -18.51 -9.75 13.47
CA ALA A 137 -18.92 -11.08 13.02
C ALA A 137 -17.70 -11.97 12.78
N LEU A 138 -16.64 -11.41 12.19
CA LEU A 138 -15.35 -12.08 12.00
C LEU A 138 -14.70 -12.42 13.35
N GLU A 139 -14.64 -11.47 14.28
CA GLU A 139 -14.06 -11.69 15.61
C GLU A 139 -14.80 -12.79 16.38
N LYS A 140 -16.14 -12.78 16.32
CA LYS A 140 -16.96 -13.85 16.92
C LYS A 140 -16.72 -15.20 16.25
N PHE A 141 -16.68 -15.25 14.91
CA PHE A 141 -16.40 -16.48 14.18
C PHE A 141 -15.02 -17.04 14.55
N GLU A 142 -13.99 -16.20 14.62
CA GLU A 142 -12.65 -16.61 15.01
C GLU A 142 -12.63 -17.15 16.45
N GLN A 143 -13.31 -16.50 17.40
CA GLN A 143 -13.45 -17.00 18.77
C GLN A 143 -14.13 -18.39 18.82
N ASP A 144 -15.22 -18.56 18.07
CA ASP A 144 -15.96 -19.83 17.99
C ASP A 144 -15.08 -20.94 17.36
N GLN A 145 -14.31 -20.62 16.32
CA GLN A 145 -13.40 -21.58 15.67
C GLN A 145 -12.15 -21.87 16.54
N ALA A 146 -11.63 -20.89 17.28
CA ALA A 146 -10.52 -21.08 18.22
C ALA A 146 -10.90 -22.05 19.35
N ALA A 147 -12.14 -21.98 19.82
CA ALA A 147 -12.66 -22.90 20.84
C ALA A 147 -12.70 -24.36 20.39
N LEU A 148 -12.69 -24.62 19.07
CA LEU A 148 -12.67 -25.96 18.48
C LEU A 148 -11.25 -26.55 18.34
N LEU A 149 -10.20 -25.79 18.68
CA LEU A 149 -8.79 -26.21 18.61
C LEU A 149 -8.44 -26.81 17.23
N ASP A 150 -7.83 -28.01 17.19
CA ASP A 150 -7.41 -28.71 15.96
C ASP A 150 -8.57 -29.09 15.02
N ARG A 151 -9.82 -29.02 15.51
CA ARG A 151 -11.02 -29.29 14.69
C ARG A 151 -11.65 -28.03 14.15
N GLY A 152 -11.19 -26.85 14.58
CA GLY A 152 -11.63 -25.57 14.05
C GLY A 152 -11.05 -25.31 12.67
N LEU A 153 -11.62 -24.33 11.98
CA LEU A 153 -11.09 -23.88 10.69
C LEU A 153 -9.84 -23.02 10.81
N LEU A 154 -9.55 -22.44 11.98
CA LEU A 154 -8.42 -21.51 12.14
C LEU A 154 -7.06 -22.08 11.68
N PRO A 155 -6.66 -23.32 12.01
CA PRO A 155 -5.38 -23.85 11.52
C PRO A 155 -5.33 -24.06 10.00
N ARG A 156 -6.49 -24.19 9.34
CA ARG A 156 -6.63 -24.32 7.89
C ARG A 156 -6.77 -22.97 7.19
N LEU A 157 -7.31 -21.97 7.87
CA LEU A 157 -7.47 -20.58 7.40
C LEU A 157 -6.20 -19.75 7.62
N TYR A 158 -5.53 -19.99 8.74
CA TYR A 158 -4.34 -19.28 9.23
C TYR A 158 -3.28 -20.32 9.65
N PRO A 159 -2.75 -21.12 8.72
CA PRO A 159 -1.70 -22.08 9.05
C PRO A 159 -0.49 -21.31 9.60
N TYR A 160 -0.16 -21.53 10.88
CA TYR A 160 1.00 -20.90 11.51
C TYR A 160 2.31 -21.54 11.01
N ALA A 161 2.72 -21.16 9.82
CA ALA A 161 3.96 -21.56 9.16
C ALA A 161 4.75 -20.31 8.72
N PRO A 162 5.16 -19.43 9.66
CA PRO A 162 5.87 -18.21 9.30
C PRO A 162 7.19 -18.58 8.62
N LEU A 163 7.32 -18.21 7.34
CA LEU A 163 8.54 -18.41 6.55
C LEU A 163 9.73 -17.61 7.13
N HIS A 164 9.42 -16.47 7.74
CA HIS A 164 10.39 -15.57 8.33
C HIS A 164 10.01 -15.26 9.77
N VAL A 165 10.87 -15.65 10.71
CA VAL A 165 10.73 -15.30 12.12
C VAL A 165 11.56 -14.06 12.38
N LEU A 166 10.89 -12.98 12.80
CA LEU A 166 11.53 -11.72 13.15
C LEU A 166 12.47 -11.92 14.35
N THR A 167 13.77 -11.85 14.13
CA THR A 167 14.74 -11.92 15.21
C THR A 167 14.77 -10.62 15.99
N ARG A 168 15.31 -10.66 17.22
CA ARG A 168 15.47 -9.45 18.04
C ARG A 168 16.29 -8.37 17.31
N ARG A 169 17.35 -8.78 16.60
CA ARG A 169 18.19 -7.88 15.83
C ARG A 169 17.40 -7.22 14.70
N GLU A 170 16.62 -7.99 13.95
CA GLU A 170 15.80 -7.44 12.86
C GLU A 170 14.73 -6.49 13.39
N LEU A 171 14.09 -6.81 14.51
CA LEU A 171 13.18 -5.86 15.18
C LEU A 171 13.90 -4.55 15.53
N ASP A 172 15.14 -4.66 16.00
CA ASP A 172 15.93 -3.51 16.40
C ASP A 172 16.39 -2.66 15.20
N ASP A 173 16.66 -3.29 14.05
CA ASP A 173 17.03 -2.65 12.79
C ASP A 173 15.81 -2.00 12.11
N LEU A 174 14.64 -2.63 12.17
CA LEU A 174 13.37 -2.11 11.64
C LEU A 174 12.86 -0.87 12.36
N PHE A 175 13.41 -0.56 13.53
CA PHE A 175 13.02 0.64 14.25
C PHE A 175 13.43 1.91 13.50
N ASP A 176 14.63 1.97 12.92
CA ASP A 176 15.07 3.16 12.19
C ASP A 176 14.60 3.09 10.73
N THR A 177 13.50 3.78 10.41
CA THR A 177 12.95 3.84 9.04
C THR A 177 13.72 4.80 8.13
N THR A 178 14.93 5.20 8.51
CA THR A 178 15.78 6.02 7.65
C THR A 178 16.07 5.24 6.35
N PRO A 179 15.85 5.85 5.16
CA PRO A 179 16.19 5.22 3.90
C PRO A 179 17.66 4.79 3.86
N ASP A 180 17.95 3.71 3.15
CA ASP A 180 19.30 3.20 3.00
C ASP A 180 20.22 4.19 2.24
N LEU A 181 21.50 3.83 2.04
CA LEU A 181 22.45 4.69 1.32
C LEU A 181 22.06 4.95 -0.15
N THR A 182 21.17 4.13 -0.71
CA THR A 182 20.59 4.35 -2.04
C THR A 182 19.36 5.26 -1.98
N GLY A 183 18.84 5.51 -0.77
CA GLY A 183 17.64 6.28 -0.47
C GLY A 183 16.35 5.45 -0.59
N ALA A 184 16.44 4.12 -0.60
CA ALA A 184 15.28 3.23 -0.55
C ALA A 184 14.83 3.00 0.91
N ASP A 185 13.51 3.01 1.15
CA ASP A 185 12.98 2.65 2.47
C ASP A 185 13.30 1.19 2.81
N ILE A 186 13.31 0.87 4.12
CA ILE A 186 13.56 -0.49 4.57
C ILE A 186 12.43 -1.42 4.09
N ASP A 187 12.82 -2.45 3.34
CA ASP A 187 11.89 -3.46 2.87
C ASP A 187 11.42 -4.37 4.03
N VAL A 188 10.22 -4.09 4.53
CA VAL A 188 9.53 -4.88 5.56
C VAL A 188 8.66 -5.98 4.98
N SER A 189 8.60 -6.12 3.65
CA SER A 189 7.69 -7.05 2.96
C SER A 189 7.80 -8.48 3.49
N ARG A 190 9.04 -8.93 3.76
CA ARG A 190 9.33 -10.25 4.34
C ARG A 190 8.69 -10.53 5.71
N PHE A 191 8.24 -9.48 6.43
CA PHE A 191 7.67 -9.60 7.78
C PHE A 191 6.18 -9.28 7.88
N VAL A 192 5.64 -8.50 6.92
CA VAL A 192 4.21 -8.15 6.88
C VAL A 192 3.44 -8.96 5.84
N ARG A 193 4.13 -9.83 5.09
CA ARG A 193 3.54 -10.68 4.06
C ARG A 193 3.90 -12.13 4.36
N GLU A 194 2.88 -12.95 4.59
CA GLU A 194 3.01 -14.39 4.77
C GLU A 194 3.12 -15.05 3.39
N GLY A 195 4.33 -15.16 2.86
CA GLY A 195 4.59 -15.91 1.63
C GLY A 195 6.02 -15.75 1.11
N GLU A 196 6.52 -16.75 0.38
CA GLU A 196 7.47 -16.48 -0.71
C GLU A 196 6.68 -15.73 -1.78
N GLU A 197 6.23 -14.50 -1.47
CA GLU A 197 5.68 -13.63 -2.48
C GLU A 197 6.84 -13.22 -3.35
N ARG A 198 7.18 -14.09 -4.29
CA ARG A 198 7.91 -13.73 -5.48
C ARG A 198 6.98 -12.90 -6.34
N ASP A 199 6.20 -11.96 -5.81
CA ASP A 199 5.11 -11.30 -6.52
C ASP A 199 5.39 -9.80 -6.62
N VAL A 200 5.19 -9.27 -7.80
CA VAL A 200 5.05 -7.83 -8.03
C VAL A 200 3.58 -7.49 -7.97
N THR A 201 3.27 -6.24 -7.64
CA THR A 201 1.92 -5.73 -7.78
C THR A 201 1.81 -5.01 -9.12
N VAL A 202 0.92 -5.50 -9.99
CA VAL A 202 0.68 -4.91 -11.30
C VAL A 202 -0.60 -4.10 -11.27
N TRP A 203 -0.52 -2.91 -11.84
CA TRP A 203 -1.64 -2.02 -12.06
C TRP A 203 -1.73 -1.66 -13.55
N TRP A 204 -2.94 -1.71 -14.12
CA TRP A 204 -3.17 -1.35 -15.51
C TRP A 204 -3.83 0.02 -15.62
N TRP A 205 -3.18 0.92 -16.36
CA TRP A 205 -3.74 2.23 -16.71
C TRP A 205 -3.50 2.53 -18.20
N PRO A 206 -4.45 3.13 -18.93
CA PRO A 206 -4.24 3.49 -20.33
C PRO A 206 -3.19 4.61 -20.47
N ILE A 207 -2.10 4.34 -21.19
CA ILE A 207 -1.03 5.34 -21.44
C ILE A 207 -1.00 5.70 -22.93
N PRO A 208 -0.94 6.99 -23.32
CA PRO A 208 -0.82 7.40 -24.72
C PRO A 208 0.39 6.73 -25.40
N ALA A 209 0.30 6.41 -26.69
CA ALA A 209 1.31 5.59 -27.39
C ALA A 209 2.74 6.15 -27.30
N ASP A 210 2.87 7.48 -27.36
CA ASP A 210 4.15 8.20 -27.26
C ASP A 210 4.29 8.97 -25.92
N GLY A 211 3.44 8.67 -24.93
CA GLY A 211 3.41 9.35 -23.64
C GLY A 211 4.14 8.61 -22.51
N ALA A 212 4.24 9.29 -21.37
CA ALA A 212 4.61 8.72 -20.08
C ALA A 212 3.42 8.87 -19.10
N PRO A 213 3.41 8.12 -17.99
CA PRO A 213 2.42 8.32 -16.94
C PRO A 213 2.52 9.73 -16.36
N HIS A 214 1.39 10.28 -15.93
CA HIS A 214 1.40 11.57 -15.24
C HIS A 214 2.18 11.46 -13.91
N PRO A 215 3.05 12.41 -13.54
CA PRO A 215 3.91 12.31 -12.35
C PRO A 215 3.14 12.05 -11.03
N ARG A 216 1.94 12.62 -10.91
CA ARG A 216 1.07 12.47 -9.72
C ARG A 216 0.14 11.26 -9.76
N LEU A 217 0.18 10.44 -10.81
CA LEU A 217 -0.68 9.28 -10.94
C LEU A 217 -0.30 8.22 -9.90
N ARG A 218 -1.26 7.69 -9.14
CA ARG A 218 -1.06 6.61 -8.16
C ARG A 218 -2.21 5.59 -8.24
N PRO A 219 -1.94 4.29 -8.00
CA PRO A 219 -2.99 3.28 -7.97
C PRO A 219 -3.84 3.42 -6.71
N SER A 220 -5.14 3.15 -6.84
CA SER A 220 -5.98 2.79 -5.69
C SER A 220 -5.71 1.35 -5.24
N HIS A 221 -5.98 1.01 -3.98
CA HIS A 221 -5.85 -0.36 -3.49
C HIS A 221 -6.63 -1.38 -4.33
N GLU A 222 -7.83 -1.04 -4.79
CA GLU A 222 -8.69 -1.93 -5.58
C GLU A 222 -8.15 -2.23 -7.00
N ALA A 223 -7.19 -1.43 -7.48
CA ALA A 223 -6.63 -1.56 -8.82
C ALA A 223 -5.40 -2.47 -8.90
N LEU A 224 -4.97 -2.99 -7.75
CA LEU A 224 -3.73 -3.74 -7.58
C LEU A 224 -3.97 -5.24 -7.78
N CYS A 225 -3.19 -5.86 -8.66
CA CYS A 225 -3.19 -7.32 -8.84
C CYS A 225 -1.82 -7.88 -8.49
N ARG A 226 -1.76 -8.90 -7.62
CA ARG A 226 -0.51 -9.63 -7.35
C ARG A 226 -0.19 -10.56 -8.51
N VAL A 227 1.07 -10.54 -8.95
CA VAL A 227 1.58 -11.34 -10.06
C VAL A 227 2.95 -11.89 -9.70
N PRO A 228 3.19 -13.20 -9.82
CA PRO A 228 4.53 -13.75 -9.63
C PRO A 228 5.57 -13.09 -10.53
N VAL A 229 6.60 -12.46 -9.94
CA VAL A 229 7.88 -11.94 -10.47
C VAL A 229 8.40 -12.80 -11.62
N GLY A 230 8.36 -14.13 -11.51
CA GLY A 230 8.76 -15.03 -12.59
C GLY A 230 7.88 -14.85 -13.84
N GLU A 231 6.56 -14.89 -13.66
CA GLU A 231 5.58 -14.68 -14.72
C GLU A 231 5.55 -13.24 -15.23
N ALA A 232 5.63 -12.26 -14.32
CA ALA A 232 5.79 -10.85 -14.63
C ALA A 232 7.06 -10.61 -15.44
N GLY A 233 8.18 -11.25 -15.11
CA GLY A 233 9.42 -11.16 -15.88
C GLY A 233 9.31 -11.81 -17.26
N ASN A 234 8.66 -12.97 -17.35
CA ASN A 234 8.38 -13.62 -18.63
C ASN A 234 7.51 -12.74 -19.53
N TRP A 235 6.51 -12.07 -18.95
CA TRP A 235 5.55 -11.25 -19.68
C TRP A 235 6.07 -9.85 -20.01
N LEU A 236 6.64 -9.14 -19.04
CA LEU A 236 7.09 -7.74 -19.12
C LEU A 236 8.49 -7.60 -19.72
N LEU A 237 9.36 -8.61 -19.57
CA LEU A 237 10.75 -8.57 -20.07
C LEU A 237 11.04 -9.63 -21.14
N GLY A 238 10.11 -10.57 -21.39
CA GLY A 238 10.25 -11.58 -22.44
C GLY A 238 11.18 -12.75 -22.08
N ARG A 239 11.30 -13.10 -20.79
CA ARG A 239 12.19 -14.18 -20.29
C ARG A 239 11.76 -15.63 -20.67
N GLY A 240 10.66 -15.84 -21.38
CA GLY A 240 10.17 -17.16 -21.78
C GLY A 240 10.77 -17.69 -23.08
N GLY A 241 11.83 -18.50 -22.98
CA GLY A 241 12.41 -19.25 -24.10
C GLY A 241 13.25 -20.46 -23.70
N GLY A 242 13.04 -21.01 -22.51
CA GLY A 242 13.85 -22.12 -22.00
C GLY A 242 13.12 -22.94 -20.95
N GLU A 243 12.20 -23.79 -21.39
CA GLU A 243 11.86 -25.03 -20.68
C GLU A 243 11.37 -26.06 -21.71
N GLN A 244 11.87 -27.28 -21.56
CA GLN A 244 11.90 -28.41 -22.51
C GLN A 244 10.68 -28.56 -23.43
N ALA A 245 10.83 -28.13 -24.69
CA ALA A 245 10.02 -28.64 -25.78
C ALA A 245 10.51 -30.05 -26.13
N ASP A 246 9.68 -31.03 -25.80
CA ASP A 246 9.88 -32.43 -26.18
C ASP A 246 10.13 -32.52 -27.69
N SER A 247 11.25 -33.15 -28.06
CA SER A 247 11.79 -33.10 -29.41
C SER A 247 11.01 -34.04 -30.35
N SER A 248 9.82 -33.66 -30.81
CA SER A 248 9.16 -34.45 -31.84
C SER A 248 8.10 -33.74 -32.70
N THR A 249 8.18 -32.43 -32.95
CA THR A 249 7.51 -31.85 -34.13
C THR A 249 8.27 -30.65 -34.67
N VAL A 250 9.05 -30.87 -35.74
CA VAL A 250 9.62 -29.81 -36.56
C VAL A 250 8.54 -29.40 -37.57
N GLU A 251 7.79 -28.36 -37.27
CA GLU A 251 7.13 -27.56 -38.30
C GLU A 251 7.64 -26.12 -38.25
N SER A 252 8.15 -25.70 -39.39
CA SER A 252 8.79 -24.42 -39.67
C SER A 252 7.80 -23.26 -39.52
N GLY A 253 7.90 -22.54 -38.40
CA GLY A 253 7.33 -21.21 -38.21
C GLY A 253 8.26 -20.42 -37.29
N ALA A 254 8.85 -19.33 -37.80
CA ALA A 254 9.66 -18.44 -36.97
C ALA A 254 8.84 -17.92 -35.78
N PRO A 255 9.31 -18.02 -34.52
CA PRO A 255 8.57 -17.49 -33.39
C PRO A 255 8.60 -15.97 -33.49
N SER A 256 7.42 -15.34 -33.68
CA SER A 256 7.32 -13.88 -33.58
C SER A 256 7.62 -13.50 -32.13
N LYS A 257 8.78 -12.90 -31.86
CA LYS A 257 9.05 -12.24 -30.57
C LYS A 257 7.97 -11.20 -30.35
N LYS A 258 7.00 -11.47 -29.48
CA LYS A 258 6.00 -10.47 -29.07
C LYS A 258 6.75 -9.32 -28.40
N ALA A 259 6.45 -8.09 -28.82
CA ALA A 259 7.01 -6.91 -28.18
C ALA A 259 6.56 -6.86 -26.72
N ALA A 260 7.49 -6.62 -25.81
CA ALA A 260 7.21 -6.49 -24.39
C ALA A 260 6.21 -5.34 -24.11
N PRO A 261 5.28 -5.52 -23.16
CA PRO A 261 4.40 -4.46 -22.69
C PRO A 261 5.16 -3.20 -22.27
N ARG A 262 4.53 -2.04 -22.46
CA ARG A 262 5.02 -0.79 -21.89
C ARG A 262 4.71 -0.78 -20.40
N ALA A 263 5.75 -0.72 -19.59
CA ALA A 263 5.64 -0.68 -18.13
C ALA A 263 6.56 0.37 -17.50
N TRP A 264 6.21 0.81 -16.29
CA TRP A 264 6.90 1.83 -15.51
C TRP A 264 6.90 1.48 -14.02
N VAL A 265 7.91 1.98 -13.32
CA VAL A 265 8.01 1.94 -11.85
C VAL A 265 8.24 3.36 -11.33
N TRP A 266 7.89 3.60 -10.07
CA TRP A 266 8.11 4.89 -9.43
C TRP A 266 9.51 4.94 -8.81
N SER A 267 10.33 5.91 -9.23
CA SER A 267 11.59 6.25 -8.55
C SER A 267 11.27 7.23 -7.42
N TYR A 268 11.43 6.79 -6.18
CA TYR A 268 11.24 7.63 -5.00
C TYR A 268 12.33 8.71 -4.88
N LEU A 269 13.56 8.37 -5.29
CA LEU A 269 14.71 9.30 -5.30
C LEU A 269 14.46 10.51 -6.20
N ASP A 270 14.02 10.24 -7.43
CA ASP A 270 13.81 11.27 -8.45
C ASP A 270 12.41 11.86 -8.41
N GLY A 271 11.48 11.23 -7.68
CA GLY A 271 10.07 11.60 -7.66
C GLY A 271 9.43 11.54 -9.03
N ALA A 272 9.76 10.51 -9.83
CA ALA A 272 9.30 10.38 -11.21
C ALA A 272 9.04 8.93 -11.62
N TRP A 273 8.18 8.76 -12.64
CA TRP A 273 7.97 7.46 -13.30
C TRP A 273 9.15 7.16 -14.23
N GLU A 274 9.84 6.05 -13.99
CA GLU A 274 10.90 5.53 -14.85
C GLU A 274 10.42 4.29 -15.62
N ARG A 275 11.11 3.96 -16.71
CA ARG A 275 10.79 2.75 -17.48
C ARG A 275 11.16 1.51 -16.68
N LEU A 276 10.31 0.48 -16.75
CA LEU A 276 10.62 -0.81 -16.15
C LEU A 276 11.87 -1.40 -16.81
N GLU A 277 12.83 -1.82 -15.99
CA GLU A 277 14.05 -2.50 -16.39
C GLU A 277 14.22 -3.74 -15.52
N GLU A 278 15.16 -4.62 -15.89
CA GLU A 278 15.37 -5.89 -15.20
C GLU A 278 15.70 -5.72 -13.71
N ARG A 279 16.45 -4.67 -13.34
CA ARG A 279 16.78 -4.34 -11.95
C ARG A 279 15.55 -3.95 -11.09
N HIS A 280 14.47 -3.52 -11.73
CA HIS A 280 13.26 -3.06 -11.05
C HIS A 280 12.31 -4.21 -10.69
N LEU A 281 12.59 -5.43 -11.17
CA LEU A 281 11.70 -6.57 -11.00
C LEU A 281 12.10 -7.40 -9.76
N TYR A 282 11.61 -6.98 -8.60
CA TYR A 282 11.78 -7.67 -7.33
C TYR A 282 10.45 -7.73 -6.55
N PRO A 283 10.30 -8.71 -5.64
CA PRO A 283 9.13 -8.83 -4.76
C PRO A 283 8.64 -7.52 -4.16
N GLY A 284 7.33 -7.32 -4.14
CA GLY A 284 6.68 -6.17 -3.53
C GLY A 284 6.72 -4.87 -4.33
N GLN A 285 7.44 -4.83 -5.46
CA GLN A 285 7.43 -3.68 -6.35
C GLN A 285 6.04 -3.43 -6.95
N THR A 286 5.66 -2.16 -7.08
CA THR A 286 4.46 -1.77 -7.83
C THR A 286 4.82 -1.36 -9.25
N ILE A 287 4.22 -2.02 -10.24
CA ILE A 287 4.49 -1.82 -11.67
C ILE A 287 3.23 -1.32 -12.35
N LEU A 288 3.33 -0.15 -12.98
CA LEU A 288 2.30 0.36 -13.85
C LEU A 288 2.49 -0.19 -15.26
N VAL A 289 1.44 -0.80 -15.82
CA VAL A 289 1.42 -1.37 -17.17
C VAL A 289 0.38 -0.63 -18.01
N ASP A 290 0.72 -0.35 -19.27
CA ASP A 290 -0.24 0.16 -20.24
C ASP A 290 -1.41 -0.82 -20.39
N ALA A 291 -2.63 -0.39 -20.05
CA ALA A 291 -3.82 -1.24 -20.09
C ALA A 291 -4.05 -1.93 -21.45
N ARG A 292 -3.56 -1.32 -22.54
CA ARG A 292 -3.62 -1.88 -23.91
C ARG A 292 -2.81 -3.16 -24.10
N ALA A 293 -1.87 -3.45 -23.20
CA ALA A 293 -1.12 -4.70 -23.21
C ALA A 293 -1.99 -5.93 -22.88
N GLY A 294 -3.12 -5.71 -22.20
CA GLY A 294 -3.99 -6.76 -21.70
C GLY A 294 -3.32 -7.59 -20.59
N GLY A 295 -3.66 -8.87 -20.50
CA GLY A 295 -3.08 -9.79 -19.51
C GLY A 295 -3.83 -9.83 -18.18
N TYR A 296 -5.05 -9.29 -18.12
CA TYR A 296 -5.89 -9.28 -16.91
C TYR A 296 -7.34 -9.60 -17.25
N ASP A 297 -7.98 -10.46 -16.48
CA ASP A 297 -9.41 -10.81 -16.53
C ASP A 297 -10.10 -10.44 -15.22
N VAL A 298 -11.27 -9.81 -15.29
CA VAL A 298 -12.00 -9.30 -14.11
C VAL A 298 -12.47 -10.38 -13.13
N LYS A 299 -12.63 -11.63 -13.59
CA LYS A 299 -13.11 -12.73 -12.74
C LYS A 299 -11.99 -13.50 -12.06
N ILE A 300 -10.82 -13.56 -12.68
CA ILE A 300 -9.73 -14.45 -12.27
C ILE A 300 -8.37 -13.75 -12.10
N GLY A 301 -8.27 -12.45 -12.39
CA GLY A 301 -7.04 -11.67 -12.19
C GLY A 301 -6.04 -11.79 -13.34
N PHE A 302 -4.76 -11.93 -13.00
CA PHE A 302 -3.68 -11.97 -13.98
C PHE A 302 -3.75 -13.21 -14.89
N THR A 303 -3.57 -13.01 -16.19
CA THR A 303 -3.58 -14.09 -17.20
C THR A 303 -2.35 -14.13 -18.09
N GLY A 304 -1.55 -13.06 -18.13
CA GLY A 304 -0.39 -12.91 -19.04
C GLY A 304 -0.72 -12.96 -20.54
N LYS A 305 -2.00 -13.08 -20.91
CA LYS A 305 -2.47 -13.29 -22.29
C LYS A 305 -2.92 -11.99 -22.93
N ALA A 306 -2.31 -11.67 -24.08
CA ALA A 306 -2.74 -10.55 -24.91
C ALA A 306 -4.19 -10.76 -25.41
N GLY A 307 -5.10 -9.84 -25.05
CA GLY A 307 -6.49 -9.86 -25.51
C GLY A 307 -7.54 -9.57 -24.45
N HIS A 308 -7.24 -9.79 -23.17
CA HIS A 308 -8.10 -9.39 -22.05
C HIS A 308 -7.62 -8.05 -21.53
N VAL A 309 -8.35 -6.99 -21.88
CA VAL A 309 -8.10 -5.63 -21.41
C VAL A 309 -8.88 -5.45 -20.12
N PRO A 310 -8.24 -5.09 -18.99
CA PRO A 310 -8.96 -4.81 -17.76
C PRO A 310 -9.93 -3.64 -17.98
N PRO A 311 -11.15 -3.69 -17.43
CA PRO A 311 -11.97 -2.49 -17.33
C PRO A 311 -11.25 -1.51 -16.40
N VAL A 312 -10.69 -0.45 -16.96
CA VAL A 312 -10.07 0.62 -16.16
C VAL A 312 -11.12 1.69 -15.91
N VAL A 313 -11.46 1.90 -14.64
CA VAL A 313 -12.36 2.99 -14.19
C VAL A 313 -11.56 4.09 -13.52
N ALA A 314 -12.13 5.29 -13.42
CA ALA A 314 -11.47 6.44 -12.82
C ALA A 314 -11.07 6.20 -11.35
N GLU A 315 -11.87 5.42 -10.62
CA GLU A 315 -11.66 5.03 -9.22
C GLU A 315 -10.42 4.16 -9.01
N HIS A 316 -9.87 3.55 -10.08
CA HIS A 316 -8.64 2.78 -10.03
C HIS A 316 -7.36 3.65 -9.87
N ALA A 317 -7.51 4.97 -9.72
CA ALA A 317 -6.44 5.93 -9.45
C ALA A 317 -6.89 6.98 -8.45
N HIS A 318 -5.95 7.46 -7.61
CA HIS A 318 -6.19 8.58 -6.68
C HIS A 318 -5.25 9.76 -6.93
N VAL A 319 -5.61 10.88 -6.31
CA VAL A 319 -5.00 12.21 -6.49
C VAL A 319 -4.17 12.54 -5.25
N LEU A 320 -2.84 12.59 -5.38
CA LEU A 320 -1.98 13.20 -4.36
C LEU A 320 -2.17 14.71 -4.35
N GLY A 321 -2.43 15.34 -3.21
CA GLY A 321 -2.42 16.80 -3.04
C GLY A 321 -1.01 17.40 -3.25
N ALA A 322 -0.92 18.71 -3.52
CA ALA A 322 0.37 19.38 -3.71
C ALA A 322 1.16 19.58 -2.40
N VAL A 323 0.47 19.56 -1.26
CA VAL A 323 1.07 19.60 0.09
C VAL A 323 1.45 18.18 0.50
N ASP A 324 0.61 17.19 0.18
CA ASP A 324 0.96 15.78 0.34
C ASP A 324 2.26 15.51 -0.41
N ALA A 325 2.40 15.86 -1.69
CA ALA A 325 3.62 15.56 -2.46
C ALA A 325 4.95 16.05 -1.85
N ALA A 326 4.94 17.12 -1.03
CA ALA A 326 6.09 17.70 -0.34
C ALA A 326 6.56 16.88 0.86
N ASP A 327 5.60 16.40 1.65
CA ASP A 327 5.82 15.52 2.80
C ASP A 327 5.84 14.03 2.38
N ALA A 328 5.17 13.70 1.27
CA ALA A 328 4.90 12.39 0.65
C ALA A 328 5.85 12.04 -0.51
N ALA A 329 6.92 12.81 -0.73
CA ALA A 329 7.96 12.40 -1.67
C ALA A 329 8.52 11.01 -1.30
N ASP A 330 8.37 10.60 -0.04
CA ASP A 330 8.78 9.30 0.49
C ASP A 330 7.68 8.53 1.27
N GLU A 331 6.36 8.82 1.16
CA GLU A 331 5.31 7.87 1.63
C GLU A 331 3.88 8.26 1.19
N GLN A 332 3.03 7.27 0.93
CA GLN A 332 1.58 7.43 0.75
C GLN A 332 0.94 7.87 2.07
N ASP A 333 0.49 9.11 2.21
CA ASP A 333 -0.54 9.45 3.19
C ASP A 333 -1.20 10.80 2.94
N GLU A 334 -2.50 10.75 2.64
CA GLU A 334 -3.40 11.85 2.24
C GLU A 334 -3.89 12.73 3.43
N LEU A 335 -3.24 12.65 4.60
CA LEU A 335 -3.87 13.01 5.88
C LEU A 335 -3.31 14.25 6.58
N SER A 336 -2.29 14.93 6.04
CA SER A 336 -1.72 16.16 6.63
C SER A 336 -2.43 17.45 6.16
N GLU A 337 -3.32 17.35 5.17
CA GLU A 337 -4.10 18.47 4.65
C GLU A 337 -5.29 18.81 5.57
N GLY A 338 -5.58 20.11 5.71
CA GLY A 338 -6.86 20.52 6.25
C GLY A 338 -7.98 20.01 5.34
N ILE A 339 -8.95 19.29 5.91
CA ILE A 339 -10.11 18.78 5.16
C ILE A 339 -11.21 19.84 5.14
N GLY A 340 -11.96 19.92 4.04
CA GLY A 340 -13.12 20.81 3.93
C GLY A 340 -12.70 22.28 4.00
N ASP A 341 -13.32 23.05 4.88
CA ASP A 341 -13.07 24.50 5.00
C ASP A 341 -11.65 24.81 5.51
N ALA A 342 -11.02 23.92 6.30
CA ALA A 342 -9.64 24.09 6.76
C ALA A 342 -8.62 24.15 5.60
N SER A 343 -8.92 23.52 4.46
CA SER A 343 -8.07 23.56 3.25
C SER A 343 -7.89 24.96 2.66
N ARG A 344 -8.74 25.92 3.05
CA ARG A 344 -8.78 27.28 2.52
C ARG A 344 -8.11 28.30 3.44
N GLN A 345 -7.51 27.85 4.54
CA GLN A 345 -7.01 28.72 5.59
C GLN A 345 -5.49 28.74 5.67
N TYR A 346 -4.95 29.91 5.95
CA TYR A 346 -3.59 30.08 6.44
C TYR A 346 -3.60 29.91 7.96
N LYS A 347 -2.58 29.26 8.50
CA LYS A 347 -2.35 29.18 9.95
C LYS A 347 -0.94 29.58 10.28
N THR A 348 -0.79 30.39 11.31
CA THR A 348 0.47 30.73 11.94
C THR A 348 1.05 29.52 12.68
N ILE A 349 2.36 29.52 12.88
CA ILE A 349 3.04 28.50 13.70
C ILE A 349 2.48 28.51 15.12
N ALA A 350 2.25 29.70 15.69
CA ALA A 350 1.71 29.87 17.04
C ALA A 350 0.36 29.14 17.22
N THR A 351 -0.60 29.40 16.32
CA THR A 351 -1.93 28.79 16.37
C THR A 351 -1.87 27.28 16.16
N HIS A 352 -1.19 26.82 15.11
CA HIS A 352 -1.14 25.39 14.79
C HIS A 352 -0.48 24.59 15.91
N CYS A 353 0.63 25.07 16.48
CA CYS A 353 1.28 24.43 17.62
C CYS A 353 0.38 24.38 18.86
N ALA A 354 -0.35 25.46 19.16
CA ALA A 354 -1.27 25.51 20.30
C ALA A 354 -2.46 24.54 20.12
N GLU A 355 -3.03 24.48 18.92
CA GLU A 355 -4.09 23.52 18.56
C GLU A 355 -3.59 22.07 18.65
N THR A 356 -2.40 21.79 18.13
CA THR A 356 -1.76 20.47 18.20
C THR A 356 -1.50 20.07 19.65
N ALA A 357 -1.04 20.99 20.50
CA ALA A 357 -0.87 20.73 21.94
C ALA A 357 -2.21 20.39 22.63
N GLN A 358 -3.29 21.11 22.32
CA GLN A 358 -4.63 20.79 22.85
C GLN A 358 -5.12 19.41 22.38
N LYS A 359 -4.91 19.06 21.10
CA LYS A 359 -5.24 17.72 20.59
C LYS A 359 -4.38 16.63 21.22
N ALA A 360 -3.10 16.89 21.45
CA ALA A 360 -2.18 15.98 22.12
C ALA A 360 -2.62 15.70 23.56
N GLN A 361 -3.00 16.73 24.34
CA GLN A 361 -3.57 16.56 25.68
C GLN A 361 -4.85 15.72 25.65
N ALA A 362 -5.77 15.99 24.71
CA ALA A 362 -7.02 15.26 24.58
C ALA A 362 -6.77 13.77 24.23
N VAL A 363 -5.83 13.50 23.33
CA VAL A 363 -5.40 12.14 22.98
C VAL A 363 -4.77 11.45 24.18
N ALA A 364 -3.83 12.11 24.88
CA ALA A 364 -3.16 11.60 26.07
C ALA A 364 -4.16 11.21 27.16
N LEU A 365 -5.16 12.05 27.41
CA LEU A 365 -6.24 11.77 28.36
C LEU A 365 -7.09 10.58 27.92
N ALA A 366 -7.49 10.53 26.65
CA ALA A 366 -8.34 9.47 26.12
C ALA A 366 -7.69 8.08 26.18
N VAL A 367 -6.38 8.00 25.96
CA VAL A 367 -5.62 6.73 26.02
C VAL A 367 -5.05 6.43 27.40
N GLY A 368 -5.20 7.34 28.37
CA GLY A 368 -4.74 7.16 29.75
C GLY A 368 -3.22 7.22 29.92
N LEU A 369 -2.52 8.12 29.20
CA LEU A 369 -1.08 8.34 29.40
C LEU A 369 -0.77 8.79 30.83
N SER A 370 0.40 8.39 31.34
CA SER A 370 0.92 8.94 32.59
C SER A 370 1.13 10.45 32.47
N ARG A 371 1.10 11.16 33.61
CA ARG A 371 1.32 12.61 33.64
C ARG A 371 2.64 13.04 32.97
N SER A 372 3.71 12.25 33.15
CA SER A 372 5.01 12.52 32.53
C SER A 372 4.96 12.41 31.01
N HIS A 373 4.40 11.33 30.45
CA HIS A 373 4.29 11.14 29.01
C HIS A 373 3.32 12.13 28.36
N ALA A 374 2.19 12.42 29.02
CA ALA A 374 1.23 13.40 28.55
C ALA A 374 1.87 14.79 28.42
N HIS A 375 2.67 15.18 29.42
CA HIS A 375 3.38 16.45 29.40
C HIS A 375 4.50 16.49 28.33
N ALA A 376 5.25 15.41 28.15
CA ALA A 376 6.24 15.32 27.07
C ALA A 376 5.58 15.41 25.68
N LEU A 377 4.47 14.71 25.47
CA LEU A 377 3.71 14.73 24.22
C LEU A 377 3.18 16.14 23.91
N GLU A 378 2.66 16.81 24.92
CA GLU A 378 2.19 18.19 24.84
C GLU A 378 3.30 19.20 24.49
N LEU A 379 4.46 19.10 25.14
CA LEU A 379 5.61 19.96 24.83
C LEU A 379 6.15 19.71 23.42
N ALA A 380 6.19 18.45 23.00
CA ALA A 380 6.55 18.08 21.63
C ALA A 380 5.55 18.68 20.63
N ALA A 381 4.25 18.56 20.91
CA ALA A 381 3.18 19.14 20.10
C ALA A 381 3.26 20.67 19.99
N LEU A 382 3.60 21.37 21.08
CA LEU A 382 3.78 22.82 21.07
C LEU A 382 5.01 23.26 20.27
N ALA A 383 5.97 22.36 20.03
CA ALA A 383 7.27 22.70 19.46
C ALA A 383 7.58 22.06 18.10
N HIS A 384 6.83 21.05 17.66
CA HIS A 384 7.20 20.23 16.50
C HIS A 384 7.43 21.04 15.21
N ASP A 385 6.67 22.12 15.05
CA ASP A 385 6.62 22.95 13.86
C ASP A 385 7.40 24.26 13.94
N ILE A 386 8.13 24.54 15.04
CA ILE A 386 8.87 25.82 15.16
C ILE A 386 9.90 26.01 14.04
N GLY A 387 10.48 24.91 13.55
CA GLY A 387 11.41 24.88 12.42
C GLY A 387 10.82 25.37 11.11
N LYS A 388 9.48 25.45 10.97
CA LYS A 388 8.81 26.10 9.85
C LYS A 388 9.07 27.61 9.79
N GLY A 389 9.55 28.20 10.88
CA GLY A 389 10.02 29.58 10.91
C GLY A 389 11.28 29.81 10.08
N HIS A 390 11.99 28.75 9.68
CA HIS A 390 13.20 28.86 8.87
C HIS A 390 12.90 29.39 7.45
N ASP A 391 13.79 30.21 6.92
CA ASP A 391 13.65 30.86 5.60
C ASP A 391 13.39 29.86 4.47
N ALA A 392 13.98 28.67 4.53
CA ALA A 392 13.74 27.60 3.56
C ALA A 392 12.25 27.26 3.45
N PHE A 393 11.59 27.03 4.59
CA PHE A 393 10.18 26.68 4.65
C PHE A 393 9.29 27.87 4.28
N ALA A 394 9.59 29.06 4.81
CA ALA A 394 8.87 30.28 4.47
C ALA A 394 8.89 30.55 2.95
N GLY A 395 10.04 30.32 2.30
CA GLY A 395 10.21 30.43 0.85
C GLY A 395 9.49 29.35 0.02
N ALA A 396 8.99 28.28 0.65
CA ALA A 396 8.18 27.26 -0.05
C ALA A 396 6.75 27.74 -0.34
N ILE A 397 6.26 28.74 0.40
CA ILE A 397 4.95 29.37 0.20
C ILE A 397 5.09 30.43 -0.89
N LYS A 398 4.59 30.12 -2.09
CA LYS A 398 4.61 31.01 -3.26
C LYS A 398 3.71 32.23 -3.07
N ASP A 399 2.55 32.04 -2.47
CA ASP A 399 1.55 33.09 -2.27
C ASP A 399 1.06 33.10 -0.83
N ARG A 400 1.31 34.23 -0.14
CA ARG A 400 1.01 34.44 1.27
C ARG A 400 -0.29 35.21 1.51
N ASN A 401 -1.08 35.48 0.47
CA ASN A 401 -2.34 36.24 0.58
C ASN A 401 -2.18 37.60 1.29
N GLY A 402 -1.07 38.31 1.02
CA GLY A 402 -0.76 39.60 1.66
C GLY A 402 -0.26 39.52 3.10
N ILE A 403 -0.12 38.32 3.69
CA ILE A 403 0.43 38.13 5.03
C ILE A 403 1.91 38.52 5.05
N ALA A 404 2.26 39.43 5.96
CA ALA A 404 3.59 39.99 6.13
C ALA A 404 4.65 38.89 6.32
N PRO A 405 5.86 39.00 5.74
CA PRO A 405 6.92 37.99 5.88
C PRO A 405 7.29 37.65 7.34
N GLU A 406 7.14 38.60 8.25
CA GLU A 406 7.43 38.49 9.67
C GLU A 406 6.43 37.60 10.42
N VAL A 407 5.28 37.31 9.81
CA VAL A 407 4.27 36.38 10.37
C VAL A 407 4.55 34.98 9.86
N PHE A 408 5.11 34.13 10.71
CA PHE A 408 5.50 32.77 10.32
C PHE A 408 4.29 31.83 10.22
N LEU A 409 4.18 31.15 9.08
CA LEU A 409 3.04 30.30 8.74
C LEU A 409 3.42 28.82 8.87
N ALA A 410 2.59 28.04 9.55
CA ALA A 410 2.69 26.59 9.59
C ALA A 410 1.92 25.93 8.44
N LYS A 411 0.82 26.55 7.99
CA LYS A 411 -0.07 26.01 6.96
C LYS A 411 -0.48 27.11 5.96
N ALA A 412 -0.65 26.70 4.71
CA ALA A 412 -1.16 27.54 3.63
C ALA A 412 -2.07 26.72 2.70
N PRO A 413 -3.09 27.34 2.07
CA PRO A 413 -4.05 26.66 1.20
C PRO A 413 -3.44 25.97 -0.02
N LYS A 414 -4.21 25.05 -0.63
CA LYS A 414 -3.83 24.40 -1.89
C LYS A 414 -3.54 25.43 -2.99
N GLY A 415 -2.52 25.13 -3.81
CA GLY A 415 -2.10 26.00 -4.92
C GLY A 415 -1.26 27.22 -4.49
N ARG A 416 -1.07 27.45 -3.19
CA ARG A 416 -0.24 28.55 -2.65
C ARG A 416 1.22 28.17 -2.43
N TRP A 417 1.57 26.92 -2.71
CA TRP A 417 2.90 26.35 -2.60
C TRP A 417 3.61 26.31 -3.95
N HIS A 418 4.95 26.37 -3.92
CA HIS A 418 5.76 26.06 -5.10
C HIS A 418 5.54 24.62 -5.61
N ALA A 419 6.01 24.32 -6.82
CA ALA A 419 5.96 22.95 -7.35
C ALA A 419 6.93 22.05 -6.57
N LEU A 420 6.69 20.74 -6.53
CA LEU A 420 7.45 19.79 -5.70
C LEU A 420 8.96 19.82 -6.02
N ASP A 421 9.29 19.83 -7.31
CA ASP A 421 10.67 19.89 -7.81
C ASP A 421 11.36 21.24 -7.52
N GLN A 422 10.57 22.27 -7.18
CA GLN A 422 11.04 23.60 -6.81
C GLN A 422 10.82 23.93 -5.33
N LEU A 423 10.34 22.96 -4.55
CA LEU A 423 10.06 23.16 -3.15
C LEU A 423 11.38 23.44 -2.41
N TYR A 424 11.40 24.50 -1.59
CA TYR A 424 12.58 24.98 -0.87
C TYR A 424 13.73 25.56 -1.74
N ASN A 425 13.47 25.89 -3.01
CA ASN A 425 14.47 26.51 -3.90
C ASN A 425 14.38 28.03 -4.00
N HIS A 426 13.44 28.65 -3.28
CA HIS A 426 13.07 30.07 -3.44
C HIS A 426 13.39 30.95 -2.22
N SER A 427 14.13 30.42 -1.24
CA SER A 427 14.45 31.15 -0.02
C SER A 427 15.69 32.05 -0.15
N PRO A 428 15.80 33.12 0.64
CA PRO A 428 17.03 33.90 0.78
C PRO A 428 18.23 33.07 1.28
N ALA A 429 17.98 31.97 2.01
CA ALA A 429 19.00 31.03 2.45
C ALA A 429 19.57 30.15 1.31
N GLY A 430 19.05 30.32 0.09
CA GLY A 430 19.42 29.56 -1.10
C GLY A 430 18.58 28.30 -1.29
N LYS A 431 19.03 27.41 -2.17
CA LYS A 431 18.38 26.11 -2.41
C LYS A 431 18.60 25.20 -1.21
N ARG A 432 17.50 24.58 -0.75
CA ARG A 432 17.45 23.70 0.42
C ARG A 432 16.63 22.43 0.08
N PRO A 433 16.99 21.67 -0.97
CA PRO A 433 16.22 20.51 -1.40
C PRO A 433 16.13 19.50 -0.26
N GLY A 434 14.92 18.96 -0.03
CA GLY A 434 14.69 18.00 1.05
C GLY A 434 14.76 18.61 2.46
N PHE A 435 14.60 19.93 2.62
CA PHE A 435 14.54 20.60 3.93
C PHE A 435 13.50 19.95 4.85
N ARG A 436 13.91 19.64 6.08
CA ARG A 436 13.07 19.04 7.12
C ARG A 436 12.97 19.97 8.33
N HIS A 437 11.75 20.44 8.61
CA HIS A 437 11.50 21.40 9.68
C HIS A 437 11.57 20.76 11.07
N GLU A 438 11.27 19.47 11.20
CA GLU A 438 11.42 18.71 12.44
C GLU A 438 12.85 18.75 13.00
N LEU A 439 13.84 18.67 12.11
CA LEU A 439 15.26 18.75 12.45
C LEU A 439 15.59 20.15 12.95
N ALA A 440 15.17 21.18 12.22
CA ALA A 440 15.33 22.56 12.65
C ALA A 440 14.65 22.85 14.00
N SER A 441 13.46 22.29 14.25
CA SER A 441 12.74 22.41 15.52
C SER A 441 13.53 21.84 16.70
N ALA A 442 13.97 20.59 16.59
CA ALA A 442 14.70 19.93 17.67
C ALA A 442 16.07 20.58 17.94
N LEU A 443 16.80 20.98 16.88
CA LEU A 443 18.08 21.69 17.03
C LEU A 443 17.90 23.08 17.67
N ALA A 444 16.83 23.80 17.34
CA ALA A 444 16.53 25.08 17.97
C ALA A 444 16.26 24.93 19.48
N LEU A 445 15.52 23.90 19.89
CA LEU A 445 15.30 23.63 21.31
C LEU A 445 16.57 23.24 22.05
N LEU A 446 17.44 22.42 21.43
CA LEU A 446 18.76 22.10 22.00
C LEU A 446 19.59 23.35 22.21
N GLU A 447 19.65 24.24 21.22
CA GLU A 447 20.37 25.51 21.31
C GLU A 447 19.81 26.41 22.41
N LEU A 448 18.50 26.61 22.48
CA LEU A 448 17.87 27.47 23.48
C LEU A 448 18.01 26.90 24.90
N ALA A 449 17.90 25.58 25.06
CA ALA A 449 18.11 24.91 26.34
C ALA A 449 19.58 25.02 26.79
N TRP A 450 20.54 24.85 25.87
CA TRP A 450 21.97 25.00 26.18
C TRP A 450 22.35 26.43 26.55
N ARG A 451 21.81 27.43 25.84
CA ARG A 451 22.01 28.85 26.18
C ARG A 451 21.46 29.23 27.55
N ALA A 452 20.42 28.54 28.03
CA ALA A 452 19.78 28.82 29.31
C ALA A 452 20.38 28.01 30.48
N ARG A 453 20.67 26.73 30.28
CA ARG A 453 21.18 25.82 31.32
C ARG A 453 22.08 24.74 30.70
N PRO A 454 23.35 25.05 30.36
CA PRO A 454 24.25 24.10 29.72
C PRO A 454 24.55 22.86 30.59
N ASP A 455 24.50 23.02 31.91
CA ASP A 455 24.67 21.97 32.93
C ASP A 455 23.42 21.09 33.15
N HIS A 456 22.37 21.23 32.34
CA HIS A 456 21.23 20.32 32.38
C HIS A 456 21.67 18.86 32.11
N PRO A 457 21.18 17.84 32.84
CA PRO A 457 21.57 16.43 32.63
C PRO A 457 21.33 15.90 31.20
N ALA A 458 20.30 16.42 30.51
CA ALA A 458 20.05 16.11 29.10
C ALA A 458 21.04 16.78 28.11
N LEU A 459 21.90 17.67 28.60
CA LEU A 459 22.91 18.39 27.84
C LEU A 459 24.31 18.00 28.36
N GLN A 460 25.06 18.92 28.96
CA GLN A 460 26.41 18.65 29.45
C GLN A 460 26.44 18.15 30.91
N GLY A 461 25.31 18.23 31.61
CA GLY A 461 25.20 17.92 33.04
C GLY A 461 25.66 16.51 33.38
N GLY A 462 26.47 16.38 34.43
CA GLY A 462 27.03 15.10 34.88
C GLY A 462 28.14 14.53 33.99
N ARG A 463 28.52 15.26 32.93
CA ARG A 463 29.56 14.87 31.96
C ARG A 463 30.62 15.95 31.80
N GLU A 464 30.64 16.96 32.66
CA GLU A 464 31.48 18.15 32.53
C GLU A 464 32.97 17.79 32.48
N GLU A 465 33.43 16.96 33.42
CA GLU A 465 34.83 16.52 33.47
C GLU A 465 35.21 15.68 32.24
N LEU A 466 34.31 14.82 31.77
CA LEU A 466 34.52 13.98 30.60
C LEU A 466 34.62 14.85 29.34
N LEU A 467 33.68 15.78 29.14
CA LEU A 467 33.65 16.67 27.98
C LEU A 467 34.88 17.59 27.96
N GLU A 468 35.27 18.14 29.11
CA GLU A 468 36.47 18.98 29.24
C GLU A 468 37.75 18.23 28.83
N LYS A 469 37.88 16.96 29.23
CA LYS A 469 39.06 16.15 28.94
C LYS A 469 39.09 15.56 27.53
N THR A 470 37.95 15.46 26.85
CA THR A 470 37.83 14.73 25.57
C THR A 470 37.65 15.66 24.38
N VAL A 471 36.62 16.50 24.41
CA VAL A 471 36.20 17.32 23.27
C VAL A 471 36.36 18.82 23.51
N CYS A 472 36.72 19.22 24.73
CA CYS A 472 36.75 20.60 25.22
C CYS A 472 35.36 21.23 25.10
N ARG A 473 34.55 21.14 26.15
CA ARG A 473 33.16 21.62 26.13
C ARG A 473 33.09 23.12 25.84
N ASP A 474 32.07 23.50 25.09
CA ASP A 474 31.74 24.90 24.85
C ASP A 474 30.71 25.38 25.87
N LEU A 475 30.83 26.63 26.31
CA LEU A 475 29.83 27.31 27.14
C LEU A 475 29.28 28.53 26.38
N PRO A 476 28.01 28.87 26.59
CA PRO A 476 27.42 30.03 25.92
C PRO A 476 28.15 31.30 26.32
N GLN A 477 28.40 32.18 25.35
CA GLN A 477 28.96 33.49 25.63
C GLN A 477 27.99 34.34 26.45
N GLN A 478 28.47 35.39 27.12
CA GLN A 478 27.63 36.19 28.01
C GLN A 478 26.43 36.83 27.29
N ASP A 479 26.59 37.20 26.03
CA ASP A 479 25.57 37.78 25.15
C ASP A 479 24.65 36.73 24.51
N GLU A 480 25.06 35.46 24.48
CA GLU A 480 24.24 34.33 24.05
C GLU A 480 23.36 33.78 25.17
N ASN A 481 23.77 33.96 26.43
CA ASN A 481 23.10 33.41 27.61
C ASN A 481 21.63 33.86 27.71
N LEU A 482 20.74 32.86 27.86
CA LEU A 482 19.32 33.08 28.10
C LEU A 482 19.04 33.01 29.61
N ALA A 483 19.29 34.13 30.30
CA ALA A 483 19.25 34.19 31.77
C ALA A 483 17.86 33.91 32.38
N GLU A 484 16.78 34.29 31.68
CA GLU A 484 15.40 34.11 32.14
C GLU A 484 14.62 33.28 31.09
N PRO A 485 14.80 31.94 31.05
CA PRO A 485 14.00 31.11 30.17
C PRO A 485 12.52 31.20 30.59
N CYS A 486 11.63 31.31 29.61
CA CYS A 486 10.18 31.37 29.82
C CYS A 486 9.44 30.38 28.89
N GLY A 487 8.14 30.18 29.16
CA GLY A 487 7.25 29.38 28.33
C GLY A 487 7.80 27.98 28.02
N LEU A 488 7.90 27.67 26.73
CA LEU A 488 8.36 26.38 26.20
C LEU A 488 9.76 25.98 26.71
N VAL A 489 10.72 26.91 26.72
CA VAL A 489 12.11 26.61 27.12
C VAL A 489 12.18 26.32 28.63
N ALA A 490 11.48 27.11 29.44
CA ALA A 490 11.42 26.87 30.88
C ALA A 490 10.78 25.52 31.21
N SER A 491 9.69 25.17 30.51
CA SER A 491 8.99 23.90 30.68
C SER A 491 9.86 22.71 30.28
N LEU A 492 10.59 22.83 29.16
CA LEU A 492 11.53 21.81 28.71
C LEU A 492 12.66 21.60 29.74
N LEU A 493 13.24 22.67 30.29
CA LEU A 493 14.31 22.62 31.29
C LEU A 493 13.86 22.14 32.69
N ALA A 494 12.54 22.03 32.92
CA ALA A 494 11.98 21.47 34.14
C ALA A 494 11.89 19.94 34.09
N LEU A 495 12.04 19.34 32.91
CA LEU A 495 12.03 17.89 32.72
C LEU A 495 13.32 17.25 33.22
N ASP A 496 13.24 15.96 33.58
CA ASP A 496 14.43 15.14 33.72
C ASP A 496 15.03 14.76 32.35
N GLU A 497 16.21 14.15 32.37
CA GLU A 497 16.92 13.78 31.14
C GLU A 497 16.10 12.88 30.19
N PRO A 498 15.46 11.80 30.67
CA PRO A 498 14.59 10.98 29.80
C PRO A 498 13.43 11.75 29.16
N ALA A 499 12.69 12.54 29.94
CA ALA A 499 11.53 13.25 29.41
C ALA A 499 11.96 14.37 28.45
N PHE A 500 13.07 15.08 28.73
CA PHE A 500 13.66 16.06 27.82
C PHE A 500 14.03 15.43 26.47
N ASN A 501 14.74 14.30 26.50
CA ASN A 501 15.13 13.60 25.28
C ASN A 501 13.92 13.03 24.54
N LEU A 502 12.89 12.57 25.25
CA LEU A 502 11.64 12.11 24.65
C LEU A 502 10.93 13.25 23.89
N VAL A 503 10.88 14.47 24.44
CA VAL A 503 10.31 15.64 23.73
C VAL A 503 11.04 15.87 22.40
N LEU A 504 12.38 15.94 22.44
CA LEU A 504 13.18 16.13 21.22
C LEU A 504 12.99 15.00 20.22
N TYR A 505 12.93 13.76 20.70
CA TYR A 505 12.70 12.59 19.88
C TYR A 505 11.37 12.67 19.13
N LEU A 506 10.26 12.91 19.85
CA LEU A 506 8.93 13.02 19.25
C LEU A 506 8.87 14.14 18.20
N ILE A 507 9.50 15.29 18.48
CA ILE A 507 9.62 16.38 17.50
C ILE A 507 10.37 15.90 16.26
N MET A 508 11.51 15.23 16.42
CA MET A 508 12.35 14.79 15.30
C MET A 508 11.64 13.74 14.43
N SER A 509 10.92 12.81 15.05
CA SER A 509 10.38 11.62 14.38
C SER A 509 8.93 11.74 13.92
N HIS A 510 8.25 12.87 14.15
CA HIS A 510 6.80 12.97 13.85
C HIS A 510 6.42 12.79 12.37
N HIS A 511 7.37 12.91 11.44
CA HIS A 511 7.20 12.56 10.01
C HIS A 511 7.93 11.28 9.59
N GLY A 512 8.56 10.55 10.52
CA GLY A 512 9.17 9.23 10.28
C GLY A 512 10.49 9.18 9.49
N LYS A 513 11.01 10.31 8.97
CA LYS A 513 12.24 10.33 8.15
C LYS A 513 13.52 10.68 8.91
N VAL A 514 13.40 11.19 10.13
CA VAL A 514 14.52 11.39 11.03
C VAL A 514 14.18 10.71 12.35
N ARG A 515 14.72 9.51 12.57
CA ARG A 515 14.40 8.69 13.75
C ARG A 515 15.64 8.40 14.59
N ALA A 516 16.46 7.42 14.22
CA ALA A 516 17.60 7.03 15.06
C ALA A 516 18.92 7.70 14.67
N SER A 517 19.08 8.07 13.41
CA SER A 517 20.29 8.72 12.90
C SER A 517 19.99 10.04 12.18
N LEU A 518 20.95 10.96 12.25
CA LEU A 518 20.93 12.22 11.49
C LEU A 518 21.80 12.05 10.24
N ALA A 519 21.26 11.36 9.24
CA ALA A 519 21.97 11.06 8.01
C ALA A 519 21.67 12.07 6.89
N MET A 520 22.72 12.40 6.12
CA MET A 520 22.60 13.12 4.86
C MET A 520 21.92 12.25 3.79
N VAL A 521 21.20 12.87 2.86
CA VAL A 521 20.62 12.19 1.68
C VAL A 521 21.40 12.53 0.40
N PRO A 522 21.24 11.80 -0.71
CA PRO A 522 21.87 12.15 -1.99
C PRO A 522 21.67 13.63 -2.40
N ARG A 523 20.47 14.18 -2.17
CA ARG A 523 20.18 15.61 -2.42
C ARG A 523 21.00 16.58 -1.57
N ASP A 524 21.43 16.18 -0.38
CA ASP A 524 22.31 16.99 0.47
C ASP A 524 23.73 17.04 -0.12
N GLN A 525 24.23 15.90 -0.62
CA GLN A 525 25.56 15.78 -1.23
C GLN A 525 25.69 16.63 -2.50
N GLU A 526 24.60 16.79 -3.25
CA GLU A 526 24.53 17.62 -4.45
C GLU A 526 24.39 19.12 -4.17
N ASN A 527 24.15 19.50 -2.90
CA ASN A 527 23.90 20.90 -2.52
C ASN A 527 24.79 21.39 -1.35
N PRO A 528 26.13 21.31 -1.49
CA PRO A 528 27.05 21.80 -0.47
C PRO A 528 26.88 23.29 -0.18
N GLY A 529 27.19 23.67 1.05
CA GLY A 529 27.31 25.06 1.50
C GLY A 529 28.38 25.84 0.73
N PRO A 530 28.37 27.18 0.82
CA PRO A 530 29.39 28.02 0.20
C PRO A 530 30.83 27.69 0.63
N ASP A 531 30.99 27.12 1.82
CA ASP A 531 32.24 26.66 2.43
C ASP A 531 32.54 25.18 2.15
N GLY A 532 31.69 24.49 1.38
CA GLY A 532 31.79 23.06 1.09
C GLY A 532 31.20 22.15 2.18
N SER A 533 30.65 22.70 3.26
CA SER A 533 29.95 21.92 4.29
C SER A 533 28.72 21.23 3.72
N LEU A 534 28.44 20.00 4.15
CA LEU A 534 27.27 19.26 3.69
C LEU A 534 26.09 19.53 4.64
N PRO A 535 24.89 19.83 4.11
CA PRO A 535 23.69 19.88 4.92
C PRO A 535 23.27 18.48 5.40
N ILE A 536 22.40 18.45 6.40
CA ILE A 536 21.66 17.23 6.78
C ILE A 536 20.18 17.56 6.58
N ARG A 537 19.52 16.83 5.68
CA ARG A 537 18.10 17.01 5.38
C ARG A 537 17.77 18.48 5.07
N GLY A 538 18.60 19.10 4.24
CA GLY A 538 18.53 20.50 3.86
C GLY A 538 18.93 21.52 4.94
N VAL A 539 19.13 21.16 6.22
CA VAL A 539 19.59 22.08 7.27
C VAL A 539 21.10 22.22 7.21
N ARG A 540 21.63 23.45 7.30
CA ARG A 540 23.08 23.72 7.37
C ARG A 540 23.50 24.14 8.78
N ASP A 541 24.75 23.83 9.13
CA ASP A 541 25.35 24.34 10.35
C ASP A 541 25.40 25.88 10.32
N GLY A 542 24.96 26.51 11.40
CA GLY A 542 24.89 27.96 11.52
C GLY A 542 23.63 28.60 10.91
N ASP A 543 22.71 27.84 10.31
CA ASP A 543 21.38 28.33 9.90
C ASP A 543 20.68 28.98 11.12
N VAL A 544 19.83 29.99 10.87
CA VAL A 544 19.17 30.75 11.95
C VAL A 544 17.67 30.51 11.89
N LEU A 545 17.11 30.05 13.00
CA LEU A 545 15.67 30.11 13.24
C LEU A 545 15.34 31.48 13.88
N PRO A 546 14.44 32.27 13.29
CA PRO A 546 14.09 33.59 13.82
C PRO A 546 13.33 33.47 15.15
N ALA A 547 13.17 34.60 15.84
CA ALA A 547 12.33 34.67 17.03
C ALA A 547 10.86 34.45 16.64
N LEU A 548 10.11 33.71 17.46
CA LEU A 548 8.74 33.32 17.20
C LEU A 548 7.85 33.70 18.39
N GLU A 549 6.68 34.25 18.11
CA GLU A 549 5.68 34.57 19.14
C GLU A 549 4.80 33.35 19.42
N PHE A 550 4.53 33.07 20.69
CA PHE A 550 3.66 32.00 21.15
C PHE A 550 2.72 32.52 22.24
N ALA A 551 1.66 31.75 22.52
CA ALA A 551 0.90 31.85 23.75
C ALA A 551 1.13 30.58 24.58
N ASP A 552 1.27 30.72 25.89
CA ASP A 552 1.21 29.58 26.81
C ASP A 552 -0.24 29.11 26.99
N GLN A 553 -0.43 28.06 27.80
CA GLN A 553 -1.74 27.45 28.04
C GLN A 553 -2.71 28.38 28.77
N ASP A 554 -2.19 29.33 29.53
CA ASP A 554 -2.99 30.34 30.24
C ASP A 554 -3.31 31.54 29.34
N GLY A 555 -2.85 31.51 28.08
CA GLY A 555 -3.03 32.57 27.08
C GLY A 555 -2.02 33.71 27.20
N SER A 556 -0.98 33.57 28.03
CA SER A 556 0.06 34.58 28.17
C SER A 556 1.03 34.49 26.99
N SER A 557 1.23 35.61 26.30
CA SER A 557 2.16 35.66 25.18
C SER A 557 3.61 35.63 25.65
N PHE A 558 4.44 34.84 24.97
CA PHE A 558 5.89 34.82 25.14
C PHE A 558 6.60 34.77 23.79
N VAL A 559 7.86 35.20 23.76
CA VAL A 559 8.68 35.16 22.56
C VAL A 559 9.72 34.06 22.73
N LEU A 560 9.69 33.08 21.84
CA LEU A 560 10.77 32.13 21.67
C LEU A 560 11.95 32.86 20.99
N PRO A 561 13.13 32.97 21.60
CA PRO A 561 14.25 33.70 21.02
C PRO A 561 14.76 33.05 19.72
N ALA A 562 15.39 33.85 18.86
CA ALA A 562 16.09 33.32 17.70
C ALA A 562 17.18 32.33 18.13
N ALA A 563 17.35 31.25 17.35
CA ALA A 563 18.30 30.17 17.63
C ALA A 563 19.23 29.93 16.43
N ARG A 564 20.52 29.80 16.68
CA ARG A 564 21.49 29.36 15.67
C ARG A 564 21.57 27.83 15.70
N LEU A 565 21.17 27.19 14.62
CA LEU A 565 21.14 25.74 14.51
C LEU A 565 22.58 25.21 14.38
N CYS A 566 22.87 24.10 15.07
CA CYS A 566 24.17 23.44 15.01
C CYS A 566 23.96 21.94 14.77
N LEU A 567 24.69 21.39 13.81
CA LEU A 567 24.61 19.99 13.39
C LEU A 567 25.50 19.05 14.21
N GLU A 568 26.19 19.55 15.24
CA GLU A 568 27.01 18.72 16.14
C GLU A 568 26.32 17.47 16.69
N PRO A 569 25.00 17.45 17.00
CA PRO A 569 24.31 16.23 17.43
C PRO A 569 24.37 15.08 16.41
N ALA A 570 24.66 15.35 15.14
CA ALA A 570 24.82 14.32 14.11
C ALA A 570 26.18 13.60 14.18
N ASN A 571 27.17 14.18 14.85
CA ASN A 571 28.47 13.56 15.02
C ASN A 571 28.39 12.36 15.98
N LEU A 572 29.29 11.39 15.80
CA LEU A 572 29.42 10.26 16.71
C LEU A 572 30.12 10.70 18.01
N GLY A 573 29.62 10.19 19.14
CA GLY A 573 30.18 10.46 20.46
C GLY A 573 29.60 11.72 21.12
N LEU A 574 30.41 12.39 21.93
CA LEU A 574 29.98 13.59 22.65
C LEU A 574 30.19 14.87 21.80
N SER A 575 29.13 15.66 21.68
CA SER A 575 29.15 17.04 21.19
C SER A 575 29.75 17.97 22.24
N ARG A 576 30.55 18.94 21.78
CA ARG A 576 31.15 19.98 22.62
C ARG A 576 30.10 20.85 23.26
N ARG A 577 29.04 21.14 22.48
CA ARG A 577 27.96 22.02 22.88
C ARG A 577 26.86 21.28 23.62
N TYR A 578 26.34 20.19 23.06
CA TYR A 578 25.10 19.57 23.56
C TYR A 578 25.30 18.30 24.38
N GLY A 579 26.53 17.86 24.62
CA GLY A 579 26.79 16.61 25.35
C GLY A 579 26.48 15.39 24.48
N PRO A 580 25.53 14.50 24.83
CA PRO A 580 25.25 13.30 24.03
C PRO A 580 24.89 13.58 22.57
N SER A 581 25.42 12.79 21.64
CA SER A 581 24.98 12.75 20.24
C SER A 581 23.53 12.31 20.10
N TRP A 582 22.93 12.54 18.93
CA TRP A 582 21.58 12.09 18.62
C TRP A 582 21.43 10.57 18.81
N ILE A 583 22.39 9.80 18.30
CA ILE A 583 22.38 8.33 18.42
C ILE A 583 22.39 7.90 19.89
N GLU A 584 23.23 8.51 20.74
CA GLU A 584 23.27 8.19 22.18
C GLU A 584 21.94 8.49 22.88
N ARG A 585 21.29 9.60 22.53
CA ARG A 585 19.96 9.96 23.04
C ARG A 585 18.92 8.93 22.67
N VAL A 586 18.87 8.54 21.39
CA VAL A 586 17.88 7.56 20.90
C VAL A 586 18.14 6.17 21.47
N VAL A 587 19.40 5.74 21.57
CA VAL A 587 19.75 4.46 22.21
C VAL A 587 19.27 4.43 23.66
N SER A 588 19.52 5.50 24.43
CA SER A 588 19.07 5.58 25.83
C SER A 588 17.54 5.54 25.95
N LEU A 589 16.82 6.24 25.06
CA LEU A 589 15.36 6.17 25.00
C LEU A 589 14.86 4.78 24.64
N ARG A 590 15.51 4.09 23.69
CA ARG A 590 15.14 2.72 23.31
C ARG A 590 15.40 1.72 24.43
N GLU A 591 16.46 1.88 25.21
CA GLU A 591 16.72 1.04 26.39
C GLU A 591 15.62 1.22 27.45
N GLN A 592 15.09 2.44 27.60
CA GLN A 592 14.07 2.76 28.57
C GLN A 592 12.65 2.37 28.15
N TYR A 593 12.26 2.70 26.91
CA TYR A 593 10.89 2.58 26.42
C TYR A 593 10.70 1.38 25.47
N GLY A 594 11.76 0.93 24.81
CA GLY A 594 11.68 -0.02 23.71
C GLY A 594 11.10 0.60 22.42
N SER A 595 11.32 -0.09 21.30
CA SER A 595 10.92 0.39 19.97
C SER A 595 9.41 0.63 19.83
N PHE A 596 8.58 -0.26 20.37
CA PHE A 596 7.13 -0.17 20.22
C PHE A 596 6.50 0.99 20.98
N GLN A 597 6.97 1.27 22.20
CA GLN A 597 6.41 2.36 23.00
C GLN A 597 6.79 3.72 22.40
N LEU A 598 8.03 3.86 21.87
CA LEU A 598 8.45 5.05 21.14
C LEU A 598 7.60 5.26 19.89
N ALA A 599 7.47 4.23 19.04
CA ALA A 599 6.64 4.29 17.84
C ALA A 599 5.16 4.60 18.15
N TRP A 600 4.64 4.09 19.27
CA TRP A 600 3.29 4.42 19.71
C TRP A 600 3.16 5.89 20.11
N LEU A 601 4.10 6.44 20.88
CA LEU A 601 4.11 7.86 21.26
C LEU A 601 4.28 8.78 20.04
N GLU A 602 5.11 8.39 19.06
CA GLU A 602 5.22 9.07 17.75
C GLU A 602 3.86 9.16 17.06
N ALA A 603 3.15 8.03 16.99
CA ALA A 603 1.82 7.97 16.37
C ALA A 603 0.82 8.88 17.09
N LEU A 604 0.88 8.99 18.43
CA LEU A 604 0.00 9.91 19.16
C LEU A 604 0.26 11.37 18.80
N LEU A 605 1.53 11.77 18.63
CA LEU A 605 1.88 13.13 18.21
C LEU A 605 1.39 13.38 16.78
N ARG A 606 1.63 12.43 15.87
CA ARG A 606 1.16 12.54 14.48
C ARG A 606 -0.37 12.67 14.40
N VAL A 607 -1.10 11.87 15.17
CA VAL A 607 -2.57 11.96 15.25
C VAL A 607 -3.01 13.33 15.78
N ALA A 608 -2.31 13.91 16.75
CA ALA A 608 -2.62 15.23 17.26
C ALA A 608 -2.41 16.32 16.19
N ASP A 609 -1.30 16.29 15.46
CA ASP A 609 -0.98 17.23 14.37
C ASP A 609 -1.99 17.16 13.21
N VAL A 610 -2.35 15.94 12.79
CA VAL A 610 -3.40 15.73 11.78
C VAL A 610 -4.74 16.30 12.24
N ARG A 611 -5.14 16.02 13.48
CA ARG A 611 -6.41 16.53 14.03
C ARG A 611 -6.43 18.04 14.19
N ALA A 612 -5.30 18.68 14.45
CA ALA A 612 -5.19 20.14 14.50
C ALA A 612 -5.26 20.77 13.11
N SER A 613 -4.68 20.10 12.11
CA SER A 613 -4.74 20.51 10.71
C SER A 613 -6.18 20.58 10.18
N TRP A 614 -7.12 19.83 10.77
CA TRP A 614 -8.54 19.82 10.40
C TRP A 614 -9.39 20.90 11.07
N ILE A 615 -8.85 21.67 12.02
CA ILE A 615 -9.61 22.73 12.67
C ILE A 615 -9.81 23.88 11.70
N ALA A 616 -11.06 24.19 11.36
CA ALA A 616 -11.44 25.30 10.48
C ALA A 616 -12.06 26.49 11.23
N ASP A 617 -12.55 26.27 12.46
CA ASP A 617 -13.16 27.30 13.30
C ASP A 617 -12.73 27.08 14.76
N PRO A 618 -12.33 28.13 15.50
CA PRO A 618 -12.17 29.51 15.04
C PRO A 618 -11.05 29.67 14.00
N LEU A 619 -11.14 30.73 13.18
CA LEU A 619 -10.02 31.17 12.33
C LEU A 619 -8.80 31.53 13.19
N ASP A 620 -7.62 31.52 12.57
CA ASP A 620 -6.38 31.90 13.23
C ASP A 620 -6.49 33.30 13.88
N PRO A 621 -6.39 33.40 15.22
CA PRO A 621 -6.60 34.67 15.93
C PRO A 621 -5.48 35.69 15.69
N HIS A 622 -4.33 35.26 15.16
CA HIS A 622 -3.19 36.13 14.83
C HIS A 622 -3.26 36.67 13.40
N LEU A 623 -4.24 36.24 12.61
CA LEU A 623 -4.45 36.71 11.24
C LEU A 623 -5.75 37.51 11.14
N PRO A 624 -5.74 38.71 10.52
CA PRO A 624 -6.96 39.38 10.11
C PRO A 624 -7.80 38.45 9.23
N ARG A 625 -9.13 38.49 9.40
CA ARG A 625 -10.07 37.56 8.75
C ARG A 625 -9.93 37.55 7.23
N GLU A 626 -9.65 38.71 6.63
CA GLU A 626 -9.42 38.89 5.19
C GLU A 626 -8.16 38.17 4.66
N PHE A 627 -7.21 37.85 5.54
CA PHE A 627 -5.97 37.16 5.19
C PHE A 627 -5.98 35.69 5.62
N ALA A 628 -6.67 35.37 6.72
CA ALA A 628 -6.73 34.04 7.33
C ALA A 628 -7.40 33.01 6.42
N GLU A 629 -8.39 33.41 5.63
CA GLU A 629 -9.11 32.53 4.72
C GLU A 629 -9.12 33.13 3.31
N VAL A 630 -8.93 32.27 2.31
CA VAL A 630 -9.15 32.66 0.92
C VAL A 630 -10.43 32.01 0.41
N SER A 631 -11.16 32.73 -0.45
CA SER A 631 -12.17 32.08 -1.28
C SER A 631 -11.51 30.91 -2.01
N ALA A 632 -12.21 29.79 -2.13
CA ALA A 632 -11.76 28.66 -2.94
C ALA A 632 -11.24 29.22 -4.27
N VAL A 633 -9.94 29.08 -4.53
CA VAL A 633 -9.29 29.81 -5.62
C VAL A 633 -9.99 29.38 -6.91
N PRO A 634 -10.67 30.28 -7.65
CA PRO A 634 -11.40 29.89 -8.85
C PRO A 634 -10.47 29.37 -9.96
N GLU A 635 -9.17 29.69 -9.86
CA GLU A 635 -8.15 29.36 -10.85
C GLU A 635 -6.76 29.23 -10.19
N SER A 636 -6.61 28.54 -9.06
CA SER A 636 -5.34 27.81 -8.94
C SER A 636 -5.40 26.86 -10.13
N ASN A 637 -4.40 26.82 -11.02
CA ASN A 637 -4.27 25.69 -11.95
C ASN A 637 -4.49 24.47 -11.07
N ASP A 638 -5.69 23.91 -11.16
CA ASP A 638 -6.10 22.86 -10.28
C ASP A 638 -5.21 21.74 -10.76
N ARG A 639 -4.10 21.52 -10.05
CA ARG A 639 -3.09 20.53 -10.46
C ARG A 639 -3.74 19.15 -10.49
N ASP A 640 -4.85 19.02 -9.76
CA ASP A 640 -5.73 17.88 -9.83
C ASP A 640 -6.68 17.98 -11.03
N ALA A 641 -7.07 19.15 -11.53
CA ALA A 641 -7.74 19.28 -12.83
C ALA A 641 -6.83 18.93 -14.01
N GLU A 642 -5.53 19.25 -13.99
CA GLU A 642 -4.59 18.76 -15.01
C GLU A 642 -4.53 17.23 -15.00
N LEU A 643 -4.38 16.63 -13.81
CA LEU A 643 -4.42 15.18 -13.63
C LEU A 643 -5.79 14.60 -14.00
N ARG A 644 -6.91 15.16 -13.55
CA ARG A 644 -8.27 14.71 -13.85
C ARG A 644 -8.58 14.83 -15.34
N ASN A 645 -8.16 15.93 -15.99
CA ASN A 645 -8.26 16.08 -17.44
C ASN A 645 -7.41 15.04 -18.16
N TRP A 646 -6.18 14.78 -17.68
CA TRP A 646 -5.33 13.73 -18.23
C TRP A 646 -5.94 12.33 -18.04
N MET A 647 -6.51 12.04 -16.87
CA MET A 647 -7.22 10.80 -16.57
C MET A 647 -8.46 10.64 -17.45
N GLU A 648 -9.31 11.68 -17.57
CA GLU A 648 -10.47 11.68 -18.46
C GLU A 648 -10.07 11.46 -19.92
N GLN A 649 -9.03 12.14 -20.40
CA GLN A 649 -8.52 12.00 -21.77
C GLN A 649 -8.00 10.59 -22.03
N THR A 650 -7.23 10.01 -21.09
CA THR A 650 -6.67 8.66 -21.23
C THR A 650 -7.75 7.59 -21.17
N LEU A 651 -8.76 7.73 -20.29
CA LEU A 651 -9.93 6.84 -20.22
C LEU A 651 -10.80 6.93 -21.48
N ARG A 652 -11.10 8.14 -21.97
CA ARG A 652 -11.85 8.33 -23.22
C ARG A 652 -11.12 7.72 -24.42
N ALA A 653 -9.82 7.97 -24.54
CA ALA A 653 -9.00 7.40 -25.60
C ALA A 653 -8.87 5.86 -25.52
N ALA A 654 -9.04 5.27 -24.33
CA ALA A 654 -9.12 3.82 -24.17
C ALA A 654 -10.47 3.28 -24.67
N ALA A 655 -11.58 3.92 -24.27
CA ALA A 655 -12.93 3.56 -24.70
C ALA A 655 -13.13 3.68 -26.22
N ASP A 656 -12.66 4.76 -26.85
CA ASP A 656 -12.75 4.96 -28.31
C ASP A 656 -11.92 3.94 -29.11
N GLY A 657 -10.81 3.47 -28.53
CA GLY A 657 -9.95 2.43 -29.11
C GLY A 657 -10.60 1.04 -29.15
N GLU A 658 -11.47 0.72 -28.19
CA GLU A 658 -12.25 -0.53 -28.17
C GLU A 658 -13.36 -0.53 -29.23
N VAL A 659 -14.02 0.61 -29.44
CA VAL A 659 -15.07 0.76 -30.47
C VAL A 659 -14.50 0.50 -31.87
N SER A 660 -13.30 0.99 -32.17
CA SER A 660 -12.61 0.75 -33.45
C SER A 660 -12.29 -0.73 -33.70
N ARG A 661 -11.85 -1.47 -32.67
CA ARG A 661 -11.54 -2.92 -32.76
C ARG A 661 -12.79 -3.79 -32.91
N SER A 662 -13.92 -3.40 -32.32
CA SER A 662 -15.19 -4.14 -32.46
C SER A 662 -15.74 -4.10 -33.90
N SER A 663 -15.53 -2.98 -34.62
CA SER A 663 -16.00 -2.79 -35.99
C SER A 663 -15.22 -3.55 -37.07
N ALA A 664 -14.04 -4.09 -36.73
CA ALA A 664 -13.21 -4.86 -37.65
C ALA A 664 -13.59 -6.34 -37.75
N ARG A 665 -14.43 -6.86 -36.83
CA ARG A 665 -14.97 -8.24 -36.89
C ARG A 665 -16.37 -8.25 -37.48
N GLY A 666 -16.50 -7.88 -38.75
CA GLY A 666 -17.81 -8.01 -39.39
C GLY A 666 -17.96 -7.34 -40.74
N ARG A 667 -17.14 -7.69 -41.75
CA ARG A 667 -17.58 -7.56 -43.15
C ARG A 667 -17.19 -8.78 -43.96
N GLY A 668 -18.21 -9.55 -44.29
CA GLY A 668 -18.16 -10.74 -45.12
C GLY A 668 -17.70 -10.44 -46.55
N ARG A 669 -17.15 -11.50 -47.15
CA ARG A 669 -16.76 -11.61 -48.56
C ARG A 669 -17.91 -11.27 -49.52
N SER A 670 -17.61 -10.50 -50.56
CA SER A 670 -18.18 -10.63 -51.91
C SER A 670 -17.38 -9.78 -52.94
N PRO A 671 -17.51 -10.01 -54.27
CA PRO A 671 -16.38 -10.36 -55.11
C PRO A 671 -15.92 -9.30 -56.13
N ARG A 672 -14.72 -9.55 -56.66
CA ARG A 672 -14.01 -8.95 -57.80
C ARG A 672 -14.85 -8.14 -58.81
N SER A 673 -14.39 -6.91 -59.09
CA SER A 673 -14.28 -6.34 -60.45
C SER A 673 -13.38 -5.10 -60.45
N GLY A 674 -12.60 -4.87 -61.51
CA GLY A 674 -12.10 -3.53 -61.85
C GLY A 674 -10.58 -3.38 -61.91
N ARG A 675 -10.05 -3.60 -63.12
CA ARG A 675 -8.67 -3.45 -63.58
C ARG A 675 -8.27 -1.96 -63.71
N SER A 676 -6.96 -1.67 -63.59
CA SER A 676 -6.18 -0.53 -64.14
C SER A 676 -5.43 0.25 -63.04
N GLU A 677 -4.15 0.61 -63.09
CA GLU A 677 -3.04 0.42 -64.03
C GLU A 677 -1.75 0.66 -63.21
N ARG A 678 -0.70 -0.11 -63.49
CA ARG A 678 0.65 0.15 -62.94
C ARG A 678 1.33 1.19 -63.81
N VAL A 679 1.85 2.26 -63.21
CA VAL A 679 3.01 2.98 -63.75
C VAL A 679 4.11 2.97 -62.71
N SER A 680 5.20 2.31 -63.09
CA SER A 680 6.47 2.18 -62.39
C SER A 680 7.45 3.12 -63.06
N THR A 681 8.15 3.96 -62.30
CA THR A 681 9.46 4.48 -62.70
C THR A 681 10.41 4.47 -61.50
N ARG A 682 11.41 3.59 -61.59
CA ARG A 682 12.62 3.56 -60.76
C ARG A 682 13.71 4.39 -61.44
N ARG A 683 14.43 5.19 -60.63
CA ARG A 683 15.88 5.54 -60.68
C ARG A 683 16.36 6.33 -61.90
N ALA A 684 17.39 7.17 -61.88
CA ALA A 684 18.52 7.55 -61.00
C ALA A 684 19.18 8.78 -61.70
N PRO A 685 20.28 9.41 -61.22
CA PRO A 685 21.19 9.05 -60.13
C PRO A 685 21.04 9.87 -58.86
#